data_AF-A0A9P4TBU4-F1
#
_entry.id   AF-A0A9P4TBU4-F1
#
_cell.length_a   1.000
_cell.length_b   1.000
_cell.length_c   1.000
_cell.angle_alpha   90.00
_cell.angle_beta   90.00
_cell.angle_gamma   90.00
#
_symmetry.space_group_name_H-M   'P 1'
#
loop_
_entity.id
_entity.type
_entity.pdbx_description
1 polymer ?
#
loop_
_entity_poly.entity_id
_entity_poly.type
_entity_poly.pdbx_seq_one_letter_code
_entity_poly.pdbx_strand_id
1 'polypeptide(L)'
;MRPSKESGVAPAKRRKLNDATTGEAHSASASLKRPVSPPLSSRQTPVPAALLQAAAATWNFDDVPKQTETLPSQQPPFSQPANESVSTEKTAIRAAEDQRNADDLIECIASPFQLTRIRDLAPHQNVDTVQLKDILGDPMIRECWNFNFLFDIDFVVQQFDEDVRDSVKIKIVHGFWRKDDERRINLLEMAEKYSNVELINAYLPDPFGTHHSKMLVLLRHDDHAQVIIHTANMIPKDWTNMTQAVWQSPLLPVSTDIAVPKSNPIGSGHRFRSDLLRYLNEYGKRLQKLTDQLALYNFAEIRAAFLSSAPSRTAIDAANPSSQTSFGWLGLQEILSQVPITAPKDAKKPPHIVLQVSSIATLGPNPTWLSNLQSVLAQSHSAQQTPPPPNPKFSIIFPTAEEVRTSLDGYASGGSIHTKIQSPQQQKQLQYLHPLLCHWKHQPPSPSPSPRPRAHRGPAAPHIKTYIRYTSTSTSTSHTTIDWALLTSANLSKQAWGDTTNKEGILRIQSFETGVLVWPDLFTSTPNGGDGGVVLASMIPVFGKDMPGVDDAAPLTEPAIQIPTRGVGEDEDDEEEETEDEAAELAGDDDDDEETEDEQEEIPLGKNKNQNPGKSESESESESKGKTPYRSTTGRKRILIGLRMPYDLPLSPYRASEVPWCATQRYSERDWKGCTWGGF
;
A
#
# COMPACT_ATOMS: atom_id res chain seq x y z
N MET A 1 -42.28 71.79 -34.46
CA MET A 1 -42.30 70.87 -33.31
C MET A 1 -42.49 69.47 -33.85
N ARG A 2 -41.46 68.62 -33.84
CA ARG A 2 -41.48 67.34 -34.55
C ARG A 2 -41.22 66.13 -33.63
N PRO A 3 -41.82 64.96 -33.95
CA PRO A 3 -41.94 63.82 -33.03
C PRO A 3 -41.21 62.55 -33.53
N SER A 4 -41.22 61.50 -32.68
CA SER A 4 -41.32 60.05 -32.96
C SER A 4 -40.51 59.31 -34.06
N LYS A 5 -40.15 58.05 -33.73
CA LYS A 5 -39.98 56.83 -34.57
C LYS A 5 -38.56 56.31 -34.91
N GLU A 6 -38.41 55.01 -34.58
CA GLU A 6 -37.92 53.85 -35.36
C GLU A 6 -36.64 53.88 -36.23
N SER A 7 -36.08 52.67 -36.36
CA SER A 7 -35.18 52.09 -37.39
C SER A 7 -33.73 51.87 -36.93
N GLY A 8 -33.04 50.78 -37.25
CA GLY A 8 -33.33 49.67 -38.14
C GLY A 8 -32.21 48.62 -38.08
N VAL A 9 -32.54 47.41 -38.49
CA VAL A 9 -31.72 46.19 -38.56
C VAL A 9 -30.78 46.18 -39.79
N ALA A 10 -29.63 45.49 -39.68
CA ALA A 10 -29.04 44.49 -40.64
C ALA A 10 -27.49 44.62 -40.84
N PRO A 11 -26.76 43.56 -41.28
CA PRO A 11 -26.96 42.13 -41.05
C PRO A 11 -25.68 41.33 -40.73
N ALA A 12 -25.90 40.08 -40.31
CA ALA A 12 -24.93 39.01 -40.12
C ALA A 12 -24.26 38.54 -41.43
N LYS A 13 -22.96 38.22 -41.36
CA LYS A 13 -22.25 37.49 -42.43
C LYS A 13 -22.38 35.97 -42.22
N ARG A 14 -23.28 35.39 -42.99
CA ARG A 14 -23.44 33.96 -43.26
C ARG A 14 -22.21 33.45 -44.02
N ARG A 15 -21.48 32.47 -43.48
CA ARG A 15 -20.53 31.65 -44.27
C ARG A 15 -21.22 30.33 -44.64
N LYS A 16 -21.05 29.96 -45.90
CA LYS A 16 -21.77 28.93 -46.65
C LYS A 16 -21.63 27.53 -46.05
N LEU A 17 -22.76 26.83 -45.94
CA LEU A 17 -22.83 25.37 -46.02
C LEU A 17 -22.58 24.98 -47.48
N ASN A 18 -21.67 24.04 -47.71
CA ASN A 18 -21.70 23.20 -48.90
C ASN A 18 -22.29 21.86 -48.48
N ASP A 19 -23.32 21.45 -49.19
CA ASP A 19 -23.98 20.15 -49.06
C ASP A 19 -23.44 19.22 -50.15
N ALA A 20 -23.00 18.03 -49.75
CA ALA A 20 -22.75 16.88 -50.61
C ALA A 20 -22.70 15.59 -49.77
N THR A 21 -23.90 15.02 -49.58
CA THR A 21 -24.26 13.59 -49.69
C THR A 21 -23.51 12.49 -48.92
N THR A 22 -24.29 11.88 -48.00
CA THR A 22 -24.50 10.43 -47.75
C THR A 22 -23.35 9.55 -47.24
N GLY A 23 -23.51 9.02 -46.02
CA GLY A 23 -22.81 7.82 -45.56
C GLY A 23 -22.75 7.64 -44.03
N GLU A 24 -23.73 6.90 -43.50
CA GLU A 24 -23.69 6.07 -42.27
C GLU A 24 -23.30 6.67 -40.90
N ALA A 25 -24.22 6.47 -39.95
CA ALA A 25 -24.08 6.80 -38.53
C ALA A 25 -23.08 5.84 -37.84
N HIS A 26 -21.90 6.35 -37.48
CA HIS A 26 -20.98 5.68 -36.56
C HIS A 26 -20.78 6.50 -35.27
N SER A 27 -21.39 5.98 -34.20
CA SER A 27 -21.05 6.05 -32.76
C SER A 27 -20.01 7.07 -32.28
N ALA A 28 -20.44 7.91 -31.34
CA ALA A 28 -19.66 8.84 -30.51
C ALA A 28 -18.63 8.18 -29.54
N SER A 29 -18.29 6.90 -29.70
CA SER A 29 -17.38 6.12 -28.83
C SER A 29 -15.88 6.39 -29.06
N ALA A 30 -15.49 7.01 -30.17
CA ALA A 30 -14.08 7.10 -30.56
C ALA A 30 -13.23 8.08 -29.72
N SER A 31 -13.84 9.10 -29.12
CA SER A 31 -13.10 10.18 -28.43
C SER A 31 -12.60 9.78 -27.03
N LEU A 32 -13.27 8.82 -26.38
CA LEU A 32 -12.86 8.24 -25.09
C LEU A 32 -11.71 7.22 -25.21
N LYS A 33 -11.31 6.84 -26.44
CA LYS A 33 -10.22 5.88 -26.71
C LYS A 33 -8.85 6.54 -26.96
N ARG A 34 -8.75 7.88 -26.94
CA ARG A 34 -7.48 8.61 -27.14
C ARG A 34 -6.73 8.86 -25.83
N PRO A 35 -5.45 8.46 -25.69
CA PRO A 35 -4.75 8.54 -24.41
C PRO A 35 -4.24 9.92 -24.01
N VAL A 36 -3.84 10.03 -22.74
CA VAL A 36 -3.50 11.27 -22.05
C VAL A 36 -1.99 11.35 -21.78
N SER A 37 -1.28 12.22 -22.51
CA SER A 37 0.05 12.69 -22.13
C SER A 37 0.03 14.20 -21.82
N PRO A 38 0.86 14.70 -20.89
CA PRO A 38 1.10 16.15 -20.75
C PRO A 38 1.78 16.71 -22.01
N PRO A 39 1.64 18.02 -22.31
CA PRO A 39 1.93 18.58 -23.63
C PRO A 39 3.38 18.43 -24.06
N LEU A 40 3.56 18.19 -25.37
CA LEU A 40 4.85 18.06 -26.04
C LEU A 40 5.59 19.40 -26.08
N SER A 41 6.88 19.39 -25.73
CA SER A 41 7.81 20.46 -26.09
C SER A 41 8.25 20.23 -27.54
N SER A 42 7.86 21.11 -28.45
CA SER A 42 8.23 21.02 -29.86
C SER A 42 9.69 21.42 -30.06
N ARG A 43 10.54 20.46 -30.43
CA ARG A 43 11.72 20.66 -31.28
C ARG A 43 12.13 19.29 -31.84
N GLN A 44 11.75 19.02 -33.08
CA GLN A 44 12.20 17.87 -33.84
C GLN A 44 13.44 18.26 -34.66
N THR A 45 14.53 17.52 -34.50
CA THR A 45 15.52 17.27 -35.55
C THR A 45 15.94 15.79 -35.47
N PRO A 46 16.07 15.08 -36.61
CA PRO A 46 16.43 13.66 -36.61
C PRO A 46 17.94 13.46 -36.50
N VAL A 47 18.39 12.49 -35.70
CA VAL A 47 19.78 12.01 -35.68
C VAL A 47 19.77 10.50 -35.97
N PRO A 48 20.62 9.98 -36.90
CA PRO A 48 20.62 8.57 -37.28
C PRO A 48 21.24 7.65 -36.22
N ALA A 49 20.76 6.40 -36.19
CA ALA A 49 21.25 5.34 -35.35
C ALA A 49 22.56 4.73 -35.87
N ALA A 50 23.65 4.91 -35.13
CA ALA A 50 24.81 4.01 -35.08
C ALA A 50 25.72 4.40 -33.91
N LEU A 51 26.38 3.40 -33.31
CA LEU A 51 27.43 3.45 -32.28
C LEU A 51 26.97 3.43 -30.81
N LEU A 52 26.85 2.21 -30.27
CA LEU A 52 27.26 1.93 -28.90
C LEU A 52 28.20 0.72 -28.92
N GLN A 53 29.50 1.01 -29.04
CA GLN A 53 30.58 0.08 -28.72
C GLN A 53 31.41 0.74 -27.60
N ALA A 54 31.38 0.08 -26.43
CA ALA A 54 32.29 0.09 -25.29
C ALA A 54 32.98 1.40 -24.82
N ALA A 55 32.74 1.71 -23.55
CA ALA A 55 33.83 1.93 -22.58
C ALA A 55 33.34 1.50 -21.19
N ALA A 56 33.97 0.47 -20.63
CA ALA A 56 33.68 -0.07 -19.32
C ALA A 56 34.18 0.89 -18.22
N ALA A 57 33.31 1.22 -17.28
CA ALA A 57 33.69 1.76 -15.98
C ALA A 57 33.46 0.64 -14.95
N THR A 58 34.56 0.14 -14.41
CA THR A 58 34.59 -0.94 -13.41
C THR A 58 34.14 -0.41 -12.05
N TRP A 59 33.02 -0.93 -11.54
CA TRP A 59 32.67 -0.89 -10.13
C TRP A 59 32.65 -2.34 -9.64
N ASN A 60 33.59 -2.68 -8.76
CA ASN A 60 33.79 -4.04 -8.26
C ASN A 60 32.62 -4.46 -7.35
N PHE A 61 32.02 -5.61 -7.68
CA PHE A 61 31.17 -6.39 -6.78
C PHE A 61 31.60 -7.86 -6.93
N ASP A 62 32.56 -8.26 -6.11
CA ASP A 62 32.91 -9.66 -5.93
C ASP A 62 31.96 -10.29 -4.90
N ASP A 63 31.32 -11.39 -5.30
CA ASP A 63 31.13 -12.61 -4.51
C ASP A 63 29.98 -13.47 -5.11
N VAL A 64 30.34 -14.33 -6.05
CA VAL A 64 29.50 -15.42 -6.56
C VAL A 64 30.25 -16.74 -6.40
N PRO A 65 29.88 -17.61 -5.46
CA PRO A 65 30.39 -18.97 -5.45
C PRO A 65 29.73 -19.79 -6.57
N LYS A 66 30.54 -20.25 -7.53
CA LYS A 66 30.18 -21.26 -8.52
C LYS A 66 30.00 -22.61 -7.81
N GLN A 67 28.86 -23.27 -7.98
CA GLN A 67 28.69 -24.68 -7.61
C GLN A 67 28.86 -25.58 -8.83
N THR A 68 29.79 -26.51 -8.68
CA THR A 68 30.16 -27.58 -9.61
C THR A 68 29.21 -28.76 -9.44
N GLU A 69 28.73 -29.30 -10.55
CA GLU A 69 27.85 -30.47 -10.60
C GLU A 69 28.60 -31.77 -10.30
N THR A 70 28.04 -32.63 -9.45
CA THR A 70 28.30 -34.07 -9.44
C THR A 70 26.98 -34.85 -9.33
N LEU A 71 26.78 -35.77 -10.28
CA LEU A 71 25.67 -36.71 -10.36
C LEU A 71 25.85 -37.87 -9.36
N PRO A 72 24.74 -38.45 -8.86
CA PRO A 72 24.68 -39.91 -8.80
C PRO A 72 23.38 -40.50 -9.39
N SER A 73 23.56 -41.76 -9.80
CA SER A 73 22.69 -42.65 -10.57
C SER A 73 21.50 -43.25 -9.82
N GLN A 74 20.49 -43.62 -10.60
CA GLN A 74 19.26 -44.33 -10.22
C GLN A 74 19.48 -45.79 -9.80
N GLN A 75 18.67 -46.29 -8.85
CA GLN A 75 17.93 -47.57 -8.94
C GLN A 75 16.90 -47.74 -7.79
N PRO A 76 15.67 -48.25 -8.04
CA PRO A 76 14.71 -48.73 -7.03
C PRO A 76 14.65 -50.29 -7.04
N PRO A 77 13.69 -50.98 -6.38
CA PRO A 77 13.03 -50.80 -5.06
C PRO A 77 13.11 -52.09 -4.20
N PHE A 78 12.70 -52.06 -2.92
CA PHE A 78 12.15 -53.27 -2.26
C PHE A 78 11.12 -52.93 -1.18
N SER A 79 10.10 -53.78 -1.09
CA SER A 79 8.87 -53.62 -0.33
C SER A 79 8.78 -54.65 0.81
N GLN A 80 7.89 -54.35 1.77
CA GLN A 80 7.25 -55.21 2.81
C GLN A 80 7.86 -55.17 4.23
N PRO A 81 7.07 -55.50 5.28
CA PRO A 81 5.66 -55.18 5.52
C PRO A 81 5.42 -54.55 6.91
N ALA A 82 4.19 -54.10 7.12
CA ALA A 82 3.68 -53.53 8.35
C ALA A 82 3.61 -54.52 9.52
N ASN A 83 3.95 -54.05 10.73
CA ASN A 83 3.24 -54.39 11.95
C ASN A 83 3.53 -53.37 13.05
N GLU A 84 2.60 -53.25 14.01
CA GLU A 84 2.59 -52.40 15.21
C GLU A 84 1.87 -51.04 15.09
N SER A 85 0.55 -51.14 14.96
CA SER A 85 -0.39 -50.19 15.54
C SER A 85 -0.64 -50.53 17.03
N VAL A 86 -0.63 -49.52 17.90
CA VAL A 86 -1.58 -49.29 19.03
C VAL A 86 -1.15 -48.12 19.94
N SER A 87 0.06 -47.57 19.81
CA SER A 87 0.49 -46.35 20.56
C SER A 87 0.29 -45.02 19.82
N THR A 88 0.01 -45.05 18.51
CA THR A 88 -0.09 -43.87 17.63
C THR A 88 -1.44 -43.17 17.64
N GLU A 89 -2.54 -43.86 17.99
CA GLU A 89 -3.89 -43.29 17.96
C GLU A 89 -4.12 -42.26 19.07
N LYS A 90 -3.60 -42.49 20.29
CA LYS A 90 -3.75 -41.52 21.40
C LYS A 90 -2.91 -40.25 21.21
N THR A 91 -1.77 -40.35 20.52
CA THR A 91 -0.91 -39.21 20.19
C THR A 91 -1.46 -38.41 19.01
N ALA A 92 -2.05 -39.10 18.02
CA ALA A 92 -2.73 -38.45 16.90
C ALA A 92 -4.03 -37.75 17.31
N ILE A 93 -4.81 -38.33 18.23
CA ILE A 93 -6.02 -37.71 18.77
C ILE A 93 -5.65 -36.48 19.62
N ARG A 94 -4.61 -36.56 20.48
CA ARG A 94 -4.11 -35.40 21.22
C ARG A 94 -3.55 -34.31 20.32
N ALA A 95 -2.76 -34.66 19.29
CA ALA A 95 -2.27 -33.68 18.32
C ALA A 95 -3.40 -33.02 17.52
N ALA A 96 -4.46 -33.76 17.19
CA ALA A 96 -5.65 -33.23 16.51
C ALA A 96 -6.57 -32.41 17.45
N GLU A 97 -6.57 -32.68 18.75
CA GLU A 97 -7.25 -31.87 19.77
C GLU A 97 -6.44 -30.59 20.10
N ASP A 98 -5.12 -30.68 20.16
CA ASP A 98 -4.20 -29.55 20.36
C ASP A 98 -4.16 -28.61 19.14
N GLN A 99 -4.22 -29.14 17.91
CA GLN A 99 -4.40 -28.33 16.69
C GLN A 99 -5.77 -27.64 16.63
N ARG A 100 -6.85 -28.33 17.02
CA ARG A 100 -8.18 -27.71 17.10
C ARG A 100 -8.24 -26.60 18.16
N ASN A 101 -7.60 -26.81 19.32
CA ASN A 101 -7.46 -25.77 20.35
C ASN A 101 -6.56 -24.60 19.91
N ALA A 102 -5.58 -24.83 19.03
CA ALA A 102 -4.72 -23.78 18.47
C ALA A 102 -5.42 -22.96 17.37
N ASP A 103 -6.23 -23.62 16.52
CA ASP A 103 -7.03 -22.97 15.49
C ASP A 103 -8.15 -22.10 16.11
N ASP A 104 -8.73 -22.52 17.25
CA ASP A 104 -9.73 -21.74 18.01
C ASP A 104 -9.16 -20.44 18.63
N LEU A 105 -7.84 -20.24 18.60
CA LEU A 105 -7.15 -19.04 19.11
C LEU A 105 -6.75 -18.02 18.02
N ILE A 106 -6.99 -18.32 16.74
CA ILE A 106 -6.63 -17.43 15.62
C ILE A 106 -7.88 -16.77 15.03
N GLU A 107 -7.98 -15.45 15.18
CA GLU A 107 -8.98 -14.64 14.50
C GLU A 107 -8.44 -14.21 13.12
N CYS A 108 -9.08 -14.69 12.05
CA CYS A 108 -8.75 -14.30 10.69
C CYS A 108 -9.57 -13.09 10.24
N ILE A 109 -8.89 -12.08 9.68
CA ILE A 109 -9.50 -10.88 9.10
C ILE A 109 -9.25 -10.87 7.59
N ALA A 110 -10.32 -10.64 6.83
CA ALA A 110 -10.28 -10.50 5.37
C ALA A 110 -9.41 -9.32 4.95
N SER A 111 -9.00 -9.31 3.70
CA SER A 111 -8.20 -8.21 3.20
C SER A 111 -8.90 -6.86 3.29
N PRO A 112 -8.22 -5.81 3.81
CA PRO A 112 -8.76 -4.45 3.77
C PRO A 112 -8.81 -3.90 2.34
N PHE A 113 -8.10 -4.51 1.39
CA PHE A 113 -8.11 -4.13 -0.02
C PHE A 113 -8.76 -5.21 -0.86
N GLN A 114 -9.79 -4.84 -1.60
CA GLN A 114 -10.47 -5.73 -2.54
C GLN A 114 -10.00 -5.43 -3.96
N LEU A 115 -9.74 -6.47 -4.75
CA LEU A 115 -9.46 -6.29 -6.17
C LEU A 115 -10.77 -6.13 -6.96
N THR A 116 -10.75 -5.28 -7.98
CA THR A 116 -11.89 -5.18 -8.89
C THR A 116 -12.09 -6.46 -9.69
N ARG A 117 -13.33 -6.75 -10.08
CA ARG A 117 -13.65 -7.89 -10.95
C ARG A 117 -13.05 -7.68 -12.34
N ILE A 118 -12.48 -8.74 -12.93
CA ILE A 118 -12.08 -8.76 -14.35
C ILE A 118 -13.08 -9.58 -15.14
N ARG A 119 -13.75 -8.97 -16.13
CA ARG A 119 -14.79 -9.61 -16.94
C ARG A 119 -14.29 -10.87 -17.64
N ASP A 120 -13.10 -10.82 -18.23
CA ASP A 120 -12.58 -11.89 -19.09
C ASP A 120 -11.71 -12.93 -18.33
N LEU A 121 -11.76 -12.94 -16.99
CA LEU A 121 -11.20 -14.03 -16.17
C LEU A 121 -12.29 -15.00 -15.70
N ALA A 122 -11.90 -16.25 -15.44
CA ALA A 122 -12.83 -17.27 -14.96
C ALA A 122 -13.39 -16.94 -13.55
N PRO A 123 -14.59 -17.44 -13.18
CA PRO A 123 -15.20 -17.13 -11.88
C PRO A 123 -14.30 -17.41 -10.67
N HIS A 124 -13.54 -18.51 -10.67
CA HIS A 124 -12.62 -18.86 -9.58
C HIS A 124 -11.46 -17.86 -9.41
N GLN A 125 -11.17 -17.04 -10.42
CA GLN A 125 -10.15 -15.99 -10.38
C GLN A 125 -10.73 -14.65 -9.87
N ASN A 126 -12.05 -14.55 -9.77
CA ASN A 126 -12.81 -13.35 -9.36
C ASN A 126 -13.48 -13.52 -7.98
N VAL A 127 -13.05 -14.49 -7.17
CA VAL A 127 -13.53 -14.66 -5.79
C VAL A 127 -13.18 -13.42 -4.96
N ASP A 128 -14.16 -12.95 -4.19
CA ASP A 128 -14.14 -11.74 -3.33
C ASP A 128 -13.84 -10.43 -4.07
N THR A 129 -14.04 -10.40 -5.39
CA THR A 129 -13.82 -9.18 -6.18
C THR A 129 -15.03 -8.26 -6.19
N VAL A 130 -14.78 -6.97 -6.43
CA VAL A 130 -15.81 -5.93 -6.43
C VAL A 130 -16.00 -5.28 -7.81
N GLN A 131 -17.23 -4.98 -8.18
CA GLN A 131 -17.60 -4.17 -9.34
C GLN A 131 -18.04 -2.78 -8.89
N LEU A 132 -18.01 -1.79 -9.79
CA LEU A 132 -18.54 -0.46 -9.46
C LEU A 132 -20.04 -0.50 -9.11
N LYS A 133 -20.80 -1.40 -9.76
CA LYS A 133 -22.21 -1.65 -9.45
C LYS A 133 -22.43 -2.18 -8.02
N ASP A 134 -21.48 -2.92 -7.45
CA ASP A 134 -21.57 -3.42 -6.07
C ASP A 134 -21.36 -2.27 -5.05
N ILE A 135 -20.75 -1.16 -5.47
CA ILE A 135 -20.48 0.02 -4.63
C ILE A 135 -21.58 1.09 -4.80
N LEU A 136 -21.97 1.39 -6.04
CA LEU A 136 -22.92 2.46 -6.36
C LEU A 136 -24.36 1.99 -6.52
N GLY A 137 -24.59 0.67 -6.62
CA GLY A 137 -25.91 0.08 -6.85
C GLY A 137 -26.76 -0.08 -5.59
N ASP A 138 -26.35 0.46 -4.45
CA ASP A 138 -27.18 0.45 -3.24
C ASP A 138 -28.24 1.56 -3.30
N PRO A 139 -29.54 1.23 -3.25
CA PRO A 139 -30.63 2.20 -3.35
C PRO A 139 -30.69 3.20 -2.18
N MET A 140 -29.97 2.93 -1.08
CA MET A 140 -29.88 3.84 0.06
C MET A 140 -28.96 5.04 -0.18
N ILE A 141 -28.20 5.06 -1.28
CA ILE A 141 -27.32 6.19 -1.60
C ILE A 141 -28.16 7.40 -2.01
N ARG A 142 -28.04 8.49 -1.24
CA ARG A 142 -28.74 9.75 -1.49
C ARG A 142 -27.87 10.77 -2.23
N GLU A 143 -26.58 10.80 -1.93
CA GLU A 143 -25.63 11.75 -2.48
C GLU A 143 -24.26 11.07 -2.63
N CYS A 144 -23.64 11.22 -3.80
CA CYS A 144 -22.35 10.63 -4.14
C CYS A 144 -21.39 11.73 -4.60
N TRP A 145 -20.27 11.89 -3.89
CA TRP A 145 -19.15 12.74 -4.32
C TRP A 145 -18.07 11.87 -4.92
N ASN A 146 -17.83 12.03 -6.22
CA ASN A 146 -16.92 11.20 -7.01
C ASN A 146 -15.73 12.03 -7.48
N PHE A 147 -14.57 11.76 -6.88
CA PHE A 147 -13.29 12.36 -7.20
C PHE A 147 -12.60 11.46 -8.21
N ASN A 148 -12.30 11.97 -9.40
CA ASN A 148 -11.57 11.19 -10.38
C ASN A 148 -10.79 12.05 -11.40
N PHE A 149 -9.96 11.37 -12.20
CA PHE A 149 -9.22 11.98 -13.29
C PHE A 149 -10.00 11.95 -14.61
N LEU A 150 -10.55 10.79 -14.99
CA LEU A 150 -11.37 10.62 -16.18
C LEU A 150 -12.78 10.14 -15.81
N PHE A 151 -13.76 10.66 -16.55
CA PHE A 151 -15.17 10.34 -16.39
C PHE A 151 -15.83 10.04 -17.74
N ASP A 152 -16.63 8.99 -17.74
CA ASP A 152 -17.76 8.76 -18.64
C ASP A 152 -19.01 8.86 -17.76
N ILE A 153 -19.74 9.98 -17.84
CA ILE A 153 -20.90 10.26 -16.97
C ILE A 153 -22.03 9.27 -17.21
N ASP A 154 -22.30 8.91 -18.47
CA ASP A 154 -23.34 7.93 -18.82
C ASP A 154 -23.01 6.59 -18.14
N PHE A 155 -21.74 6.14 -18.21
CA PHE A 155 -21.27 4.94 -17.52
C PHE A 155 -21.46 5.03 -16.00
N VAL A 156 -21.11 6.14 -15.37
CA VAL A 156 -21.25 6.34 -13.90
C VAL A 156 -22.70 6.29 -13.46
N VAL A 157 -23.59 7.03 -14.14
CA VAL A 157 -25.02 7.08 -13.78
C VAL A 157 -25.66 5.69 -13.88
N GLN A 158 -25.26 4.89 -14.87
CA GLN A 158 -25.74 3.51 -15.03
C GLN A 158 -25.32 2.55 -13.90
N GLN A 159 -24.35 2.93 -13.06
CA GLN A 159 -23.95 2.12 -11.91
C GLN A 159 -24.89 2.28 -10.73
N PHE A 160 -25.64 3.38 -10.65
CA PHE A 160 -26.64 3.55 -9.59
C PHE A 160 -27.83 2.61 -9.81
N ASP A 161 -28.52 2.28 -8.72
CA ASP A 161 -29.75 1.50 -8.77
C ASP A 161 -30.81 2.18 -9.66
N GLU A 162 -31.52 1.40 -10.46
CA GLU A 162 -32.38 1.94 -11.52
C GLU A 162 -33.60 2.70 -11.00
N ASP A 163 -34.07 2.36 -9.80
CA ASP A 163 -35.25 2.99 -9.19
C ASP A 163 -34.92 4.35 -8.58
N VAL A 164 -33.67 4.56 -8.15
CA VAL A 164 -33.26 5.80 -7.45
C VAL A 164 -32.25 6.65 -8.21
N ARG A 165 -31.60 6.16 -9.27
CA ARG A 165 -30.47 6.85 -9.94
C ARG A 165 -30.75 8.31 -10.33
N ASP A 166 -31.98 8.64 -10.71
CA ASP A 166 -32.36 9.98 -11.15
C ASP A 166 -32.57 10.94 -9.96
N SER A 167 -32.71 10.40 -8.74
CA SER A 167 -32.86 11.15 -7.49
C SER A 167 -31.55 11.33 -6.72
N VAL A 168 -30.55 10.46 -6.95
CA VAL A 168 -29.24 10.54 -6.30
C VAL A 168 -28.54 11.83 -6.70
N LYS A 169 -28.05 12.62 -5.74
CA LYS A 169 -27.25 13.81 -6.03
C LYS A 169 -25.82 13.41 -6.36
N ILE A 170 -25.41 13.54 -7.60
CA ILE A 170 -24.08 13.12 -8.06
C ILE A 170 -23.18 14.36 -8.22
N LYS A 171 -22.09 14.42 -7.46
CA LYS A 171 -21.07 15.48 -7.55
C LYS A 171 -19.81 14.92 -8.17
N ILE A 172 -19.42 15.45 -9.32
CA ILE A 172 -18.25 15.01 -10.09
C ILE A 172 -17.10 15.99 -9.86
N VAL A 173 -16.10 15.59 -9.09
CA VAL A 173 -14.91 16.39 -8.79
C VAL A 173 -13.79 16.03 -9.76
N HIS A 174 -13.39 16.99 -10.60
CA HIS A 174 -12.46 16.77 -11.71
C HIS A 174 -11.40 17.87 -11.85
N GLY A 175 -10.33 17.58 -12.59
CA GLY A 175 -9.20 18.52 -12.81
C GLY A 175 -9.21 19.28 -14.15
N PHE A 176 -10.21 19.11 -15.01
CA PHE A 176 -10.27 19.83 -16.29
C PHE A 176 -10.59 21.32 -16.13
N TRP A 177 -9.53 22.13 -15.96
CA TRP A 177 -9.63 23.58 -15.75
C TRP A 177 -9.50 24.43 -17.01
N ARG A 178 -8.86 23.92 -18.07
CA ARG A 178 -8.68 24.64 -19.34
C ARG A 178 -9.98 24.68 -20.13
N LYS A 179 -10.42 25.88 -20.52
CA LYS A 179 -11.75 26.07 -21.13
C LYS A 179 -11.90 25.40 -22.49
N ASP A 180 -10.82 25.37 -23.25
CA ASP A 180 -10.65 24.88 -24.61
C ASP A 180 -10.20 23.40 -24.67
N ASP A 181 -10.08 22.72 -23.53
CA ASP A 181 -9.79 21.30 -23.50
C ASP A 181 -11.01 20.50 -23.97
N GLU A 182 -10.86 19.74 -25.07
CA GLU A 182 -11.90 18.87 -25.63
C GLU A 182 -12.49 17.91 -24.58
N ARG A 183 -11.69 17.44 -23.62
CA ARG A 183 -12.19 16.57 -22.54
C ARG A 183 -13.11 17.30 -21.59
N ARG A 184 -12.84 18.58 -21.32
CA ARG A 184 -13.72 19.43 -20.52
C ARG A 184 -15.04 19.66 -21.23
N ILE A 185 -14.98 19.95 -22.53
CA ILE A 185 -16.17 20.18 -23.36
C ILE A 185 -17.03 18.91 -23.38
N ASN A 186 -16.44 17.76 -23.70
CA ASN A 186 -17.15 16.48 -23.68
C ASN A 186 -17.76 16.16 -22.31
N LEU A 187 -17.03 16.44 -21.22
CA LEU A 187 -17.54 16.23 -19.86
C LEU A 187 -18.77 17.11 -19.56
N LEU A 188 -18.74 18.38 -19.98
CA LEU A 188 -19.87 19.31 -19.82
C LEU A 188 -21.09 18.84 -20.62
N GLU A 189 -20.90 18.48 -21.90
CA GLU A 189 -21.97 18.00 -22.77
C GLU A 189 -22.62 16.70 -22.25
N MET A 190 -21.82 15.79 -21.68
CA MET A 190 -22.36 14.57 -21.07
C MET A 190 -23.15 14.86 -19.79
N ALA A 191 -22.68 15.81 -18.97
CA ALA A 191 -23.36 16.19 -17.73
C ALA A 191 -24.70 16.88 -17.98
N GLU A 192 -24.86 17.63 -19.08
CA GLU A 192 -26.13 18.30 -19.44
C GLU A 192 -27.32 17.34 -19.62
N LYS A 193 -27.06 16.05 -19.87
CA LYS A 193 -28.11 15.02 -19.96
C LYS A 193 -28.77 14.69 -18.62
N TYR A 194 -28.13 15.05 -17.49
CA TYR A 194 -28.53 14.60 -16.16
C TYR A 194 -28.72 15.77 -15.21
N SER A 195 -29.96 16.06 -14.83
CA SER A 195 -30.30 17.18 -13.93
C SER A 195 -29.79 17.00 -12.50
N ASN A 196 -29.45 15.78 -12.11
CA ASN A 196 -28.95 15.41 -10.78
C ASN A 196 -27.41 15.33 -10.70
N VAL A 197 -26.70 15.67 -11.79
CA VAL A 197 -25.23 15.71 -11.84
C VAL A 197 -24.74 17.16 -11.73
N GLU A 198 -23.79 17.41 -10.82
CA GLU A 198 -23.07 18.67 -10.69
C GLU A 198 -21.58 18.46 -10.93
N LEU A 199 -20.97 19.28 -11.78
CA LEU A 199 -19.52 19.28 -12.01
C LEU A 199 -18.81 20.29 -11.11
N ILE A 200 -17.78 19.83 -10.41
CA ILE A 200 -16.95 20.61 -9.51
C ILE A 200 -15.50 20.56 -9.98
N ASN A 201 -15.00 21.70 -10.47
CA ASN A 201 -13.64 21.79 -10.96
C ASN A 201 -12.65 22.09 -9.82
N ALA A 202 -11.72 21.16 -9.60
CA ALA A 202 -10.59 21.32 -8.68
C ALA A 202 -9.61 22.38 -9.21
N TYR A 203 -9.12 23.24 -8.33
CA TYR A 203 -8.15 24.27 -8.72
C TYR A 203 -6.75 23.64 -8.83
N LEU A 204 -6.17 23.68 -10.03
CA LEU A 204 -4.81 23.23 -10.30
C LEU A 204 -3.95 24.43 -10.71
N PRO A 205 -3.13 25.00 -9.80
CA PRO A 205 -2.33 26.18 -10.09
C PRO A 205 -1.17 25.89 -11.06
N ASP A 206 -0.70 24.65 -11.10
CA ASP A 206 0.47 24.25 -11.88
C ASP A 206 0.05 23.59 -13.21
N PRO A 207 0.66 23.96 -14.35
CA PRO A 207 0.24 23.48 -15.68
C PRO A 207 0.51 21.98 -15.91
N PHE A 208 1.35 21.36 -15.09
CA PHE A 208 1.67 19.93 -15.12
C PHE A 208 1.03 19.15 -13.95
N GLY A 209 0.26 19.83 -13.10
CA GLY A 209 -0.52 19.20 -12.04
C GLY A 209 -1.74 18.47 -12.59
N THR A 210 -2.18 17.44 -11.87
CA THR A 210 -3.37 16.66 -12.21
C THR A 210 -4.26 16.45 -11.00
N HIS A 211 -5.57 16.32 -11.22
CA HIS A 211 -6.48 15.81 -10.21
C HIS A 211 -6.58 14.31 -10.39
N HIS A 212 -5.81 13.55 -9.60
CA HIS A 212 -5.61 12.13 -9.81
C HIS A 212 -6.13 11.25 -8.66
N SER A 213 -6.63 11.87 -7.60
CA SER A 213 -7.44 11.26 -6.56
C SER A 213 -8.62 10.48 -7.14
N LYS A 214 -8.89 9.34 -6.51
CA LYS A 214 -9.89 8.36 -6.92
C LYS A 214 -10.61 7.92 -5.66
N MET A 215 -11.66 8.66 -5.35
CA MET A 215 -12.37 8.58 -4.09
C MET A 215 -13.86 8.74 -4.33
N LEU A 216 -14.66 7.92 -3.65
CA LEU A 216 -16.10 8.12 -3.52
C LEU A 216 -16.39 8.49 -2.07
N VAL A 217 -17.25 9.49 -1.87
CA VAL A 217 -17.91 9.72 -0.58
C VAL A 217 -19.41 9.57 -0.78
N LEU A 218 -19.98 8.56 -0.14
CA LEU A 218 -21.40 8.22 -0.25
C LEU A 218 -22.10 8.69 1.03
N LEU A 219 -23.18 9.44 0.87
CA LEU A 219 -24.09 9.81 1.96
C LEU A 219 -25.42 9.11 1.72
N ARG A 220 -25.93 8.43 2.74
CA ARG A 220 -27.07 7.54 2.62
C ARG A 220 -28.34 8.11 3.24
N HIS A 221 -29.46 7.43 3.02
CA HIS A 221 -30.76 7.73 3.61
C HIS A 221 -30.92 7.22 5.05
N ASP A 222 -30.10 6.25 5.47
CA ASP A 222 -30.08 5.65 6.82
C ASP A 222 -29.09 6.35 7.76
N ASP A 223 -28.76 7.62 7.51
CA ASP A 223 -27.82 8.42 8.30
C ASP A 223 -26.44 7.77 8.46
N HIS A 224 -25.98 7.07 7.42
CA HIS A 224 -24.59 6.61 7.29
C HIS A 224 -23.86 7.33 6.14
N ALA A 225 -22.56 7.50 6.32
CA ALA A 225 -21.62 7.86 5.28
C ALA A 225 -20.68 6.69 4.99
N GLN A 226 -20.05 6.70 3.82
CA GLN A 226 -18.98 5.76 3.49
C GLN A 226 -17.92 6.45 2.64
N VAL A 227 -16.65 6.17 2.92
CA VAL A 227 -15.51 6.66 2.15
C VAL A 227 -14.86 5.48 1.45
N ILE A 228 -14.70 5.59 0.13
CA ILE A 228 -14.09 4.56 -0.70
C ILE A 228 -12.88 5.17 -1.41
N ILE A 229 -11.72 4.55 -1.29
CA ILE A 229 -10.49 4.95 -1.98
C ILE A 229 -10.13 3.84 -2.97
N HIS A 230 -9.94 4.18 -4.24
CA HIS A 230 -9.71 3.18 -5.29
C HIS A 230 -8.69 3.65 -6.33
N THR A 231 -8.38 2.81 -7.33
CA THR A 231 -7.36 3.13 -8.36
C THR A 231 -7.90 3.29 -9.77
N ALA A 232 -9.18 2.97 -9.99
CA ALA A 232 -9.85 3.04 -11.28
C ALA A 232 -10.33 4.43 -11.68
N ASN A 233 -10.17 4.79 -12.96
CA ASN A 233 -10.93 5.89 -13.55
C ASN A 233 -12.42 5.54 -13.70
N MET A 234 -13.29 6.54 -13.79
CA MET A 234 -14.73 6.35 -13.96
C MET A 234 -15.10 6.15 -15.43
N ILE A 235 -14.47 5.15 -16.07
CA ILE A 235 -14.69 4.75 -17.46
C ILE A 235 -14.78 3.22 -17.56
N PRO A 236 -15.49 2.66 -18.55
CA PRO A 236 -15.65 1.20 -18.67
C PRO A 236 -14.33 0.43 -18.72
N LYS A 237 -13.32 0.98 -19.41
CA LYS A 237 -12.01 0.34 -19.58
C LYS A 237 -11.38 -0.06 -18.24
N ASP A 238 -11.37 0.87 -17.28
CA ASP A 238 -10.68 0.71 -16.01
C ASP A 238 -11.39 -0.27 -15.07
N TRP A 239 -12.70 -0.49 -15.25
CA TRP A 239 -13.54 -1.41 -14.45
C TRP A 239 -13.84 -2.74 -15.15
N THR A 240 -13.29 -2.97 -16.35
CA THR A 240 -13.56 -4.19 -17.13
C THR A 240 -12.43 -5.21 -17.04
N ASN A 241 -11.25 -4.88 -17.56
CA ASN A 241 -10.15 -5.84 -17.77
C ASN A 241 -8.79 -5.36 -17.25
N MET A 242 -8.76 -4.26 -16.50
CA MET A 242 -7.56 -3.76 -15.84
C MET A 242 -7.53 -4.19 -14.37
N THR A 243 -6.34 -4.46 -13.85
CA THR A 243 -6.19 -4.76 -12.42
C THR A 243 -6.22 -3.45 -11.63
N GLN A 244 -7.25 -3.30 -10.79
CA GLN A 244 -7.48 -2.18 -9.87
C GLN A 244 -7.80 -2.73 -8.48
N ALA A 245 -7.72 -1.88 -7.45
CA ALA A 245 -8.21 -2.19 -6.12
C ALA A 245 -9.05 -1.07 -5.53
N VAL A 246 -9.79 -1.45 -4.48
CA VAL A 246 -10.71 -0.62 -3.71
C VAL A 246 -10.44 -0.90 -2.22
N TRP A 247 -10.35 0.16 -1.44
CA TRP A 247 -10.52 0.14 0.00
C TRP A 247 -11.85 0.81 0.33
N GLN A 248 -12.67 0.16 1.15
CA GLN A 248 -13.96 0.69 1.59
C GLN A 248 -13.91 0.88 3.11
N SER A 249 -14.27 2.07 3.59
CA SER A 249 -14.50 2.25 5.02
C SER A 249 -15.70 1.40 5.47
N PRO A 250 -15.79 1.07 6.78
CA PRO A 250 -17.08 0.71 7.37
C PRO A 250 -18.14 1.78 7.08
N LEU A 251 -19.41 1.43 7.23
CA LEU A 251 -20.47 2.43 7.28
C LEU A 251 -20.27 3.31 8.51
N LEU A 252 -20.21 4.61 8.30
CA LEU A 252 -19.92 5.62 9.31
C LEU A 252 -21.25 6.21 9.77
N PRO A 253 -21.74 5.90 10.98
CA PRO A 253 -23.01 6.46 11.46
C PRO A 253 -22.86 7.95 11.77
N VAL A 254 -23.95 8.72 11.74
CA VAL A 254 -23.97 10.07 12.32
C VAL A 254 -23.53 10.00 13.79
N SER A 255 -22.66 10.91 14.19
CA SER A 255 -22.11 10.96 15.53
C SER A 255 -23.21 11.28 16.54
N THR A 256 -23.42 10.38 17.49
CA THR A 256 -24.31 10.60 18.66
C THR A 256 -23.59 11.26 19.82
N ASP A 257 -22.24 11.25 19.81
CA ASP A 257 -21.39 11.80 20.86
C ASP A 257 -20.49 12.93 20.34
N ILE A 258 -20.32 13.96 21.18
CA ILE A 258 -19.48 15.15 20.94
C ILE A 258 -18.09 14.99 21.58
N ALA A 259 -17.81 13.84 22.19
CA ALA A 259 -16.54 13.61 22.89
C ALA A 259 -15.36 13.64 21.90
N VAL A 260 -14.63 14.76 21.90
CA VAL A 260 -13.38 14.89 21.16
C VAL A 260 -12.33 14.06 21.91
N PRO A 261 -11.71 13.05 21.27
CA PRO A 261 -10.65 12.27 21.91
C PRO A 261 -9.50 13.18 22.34
N LYS A 262 -8.87 12.86 23.47
CA LYS A 262 -7.68 13.57 23.96
C LYS A 262 -6.46 13.40 23.03
N SER A 263 -6.45 12.36 22.19
CA SER A 263 -5.40 12.05 21.22
C SER A 263 -5.98 11.46 19.94
N ASN A 264 -5.40 11.82 18.79
CA ASN A 264 -5.73 11.31 17.47
C ASN A 264 -4.51 10.59 16.88
N PRO A 265 -4.19 9.37 17.35
CA PRO A 265 -3.02 8.64 16.86
C PRO A 265 -3.19 8.29 15.38
N ILE A 266 -2.07 8.23 14.64
CA ILE A 266 -2.07 7.82 13.23
C ILE A 266 -2.64 6.40 13.12
N GLY A 267 -3.53 6.21 12.14
CA GLY A 267 -4.25 4.94 11.96
C GLY A 267 -5.63 4.88 12.62
N SER A 268 -5.92 5.78 13.56
CA SER A 268 -7.26 5.89 14.16
C SER A 268 -8.26 6.58 13.25
N GLY A 269 -9.54 6.23 13.41
CA GLY A 269 -10.63 6.88 12.69
C GLY A 269 -10.75 8.38 12.89
N HIS A 270 -10.47 8.88 14.10
CA HIS A 270 -10.48 10.32 14.36
C HIS A 270 -9.36 11.05 13.63
N ARG A 271 -8.17 10.44 13.56
CA ARG A 271 -7.06 10.99 12.77
C ARG A 271 -7.37 10.94 11.28
N PHE A 272 -7.90 9.83 10.79
CA PHE A 272 -8.38 9.68 9.40
C PHE A 272 -9.38 10.79 9.04
N ARG A 273 -10.38 11.03 9.89
CA ARG A 273 -11.37 12.10 9.70
C ARG A 273 -10.72 13.47 9.59
N SER A 274 -9.81 13.79 10.52
CA SER A 274 -9.10 15.07 10.53
C SER A 274 -8.30 15.29 9.26
N ASP A 275 -7.54 14.27 8.82
CA ASP A 275 -6.71 14.35 7.63
C ASP A 275 -7.56 14.41 6.34
N LEU A 276 -8.67 13.67 6.27
CA LEU A 276 -9.61 13.77 5.16
C LEU A 276 -10.26 15.16 5.07
N LEU A 277 -10.75 15.72 6.18
CA LEU A 277 -11.38 17.05 6.18
C LEU A 277 -10.38 18.15 5.79
N ARG A 278 -9.15 18.08 6.29
CA ARG A 278 -8.08 19.02 5.89
C ARG A 278 -7.73 18.89 4.41
N TYR A 279 -7.62 17.66 3.90
CA TYR A 279 -7.44 17.43 2.48
C TYR A 279 -8.57 18.01 1.61
N LEU A 280 -9.82 17.82 2.01
CA LEU A 280 -10.98 18.38 1.30
C LEU A 280 -11.00 19.93 1.36
N ASN A 281 -10.49 20.52 2.43
CA ASN A 281 -10.36 21.98 2.56
C ASN A 281 -9.37 22.59 1.55
N GLU A 282 -8.43 21.81 0.99
CA GLU A 282 -7.52 22.26 -0.08
C GLU A 282 -8.25 22.60 -1.39
N TYR A 283 -9.50 22.15 -1.55
CA TYR A 283 -10.37 22.54 -2.67
C TYR A 283 -11.10 23.88 -2.41
N GLY A 284 -10.91 24.46 -1.22
CA GLY A 284 -11.55 25.67 -0.74
C GLY A 284 -13.06 25.54 -0.64
N LYS A 285 -13.77 26.67 -0.80
CA LYS A 285 -15.24 26.76 -0.62
C LYS A 285 -16.07 25.80 -1.51
N ARG A 286 -15.48 25.21 -2.55
CA ARG A 286 -16.15 24.26 -3.45
C ARG A 286 -16.62 23.00 -2.74
N LEU A 287 -15.86 22.54 -1.75
CA LEU A 287 -16.16 21.32 -1.00
C LEU A 287 -16.64 21.60 0.43
N GLN A 288 -16.94 22.87 0.77
CA GLN A 288 -17.40 23.24 2.11
C GLN A 288 -18.65 22.43 2.52
N LYS A 289 -19.61 22.25 1.60
CA LYS A 289 -20.80 21.45 1.87
C LYS A 289 -20.45 20.02 2.26
N LEU A 290 -19.51 19.39 1.55
CA LEU A 290 -19.06 18.04 1.84
C LEU A 290 -18.35 17.97 3.20
N THR A 291 -17.46 18.92 3.49
CA THR A 291 -16.73 18.94 4.77
C THR A 291 -17.65 19.17 5.95
N ASP A 292 -18.63 20.07 5.82
CA ASP A 292 -19.67 20.30 6.84
C ASP A 292 -20.51 19.04 7.07
N GLN A 293 -20.91 18.34 6.00
CA GLN A 293 -21.65 17.09 6.12
C GLN A 293 -20.81 15.99 6.79
N LEU A 294 -19.57 15.78 6.35
CA LEU A 294 -18.68 14.75 6.89
C LEU A 294 -18.29 15.00 8.34
N ALA A 295 -18.28 16.26 8.79
CA ALA A 295 -18.02 16.61 10.17
C ALA A 295 -19.09 16.08 11.15
N LEU A 296 -20.24 15.64 10.66
CA LEU A 296 -21.30 15.06 11.49
C LEU A 296 -21.15 13.56 11.72
N TYR A 297 -20.32 12.86 10.94
CA TYR A 297 -20.23 11.40 11.00
C TYR A 297 -19.10 10.93 11.94
N ASN A 298 -19.33 9.76 12.54
CA ASN A 298 -18.39 9.08 13.41
C ASN A 298 -17.47 8.17 12.58
N PHE A 299 -16.17 8.40 12.67
CA PHE A 299 -15.15 7.66 11.94
C PHE A 299 -14.47 6.58 12.80
N ALA A 300 -14.87 6.40 14.07
CA ALA A 300 -14.16 5.59 15.07
C ALA A 300 -13.83 4.16 14.63
N GLU A 301 -14.65 3.52 13.78
CA GLU A 301 -14.43 2.16 13.29
C GLU A 301 -13.37 2.05 12.19
N ILE A 302 -12.89 3.17 11.62
CA ILE A 302 -11.82 3.13 10.63
C ILE A 302 -10.50 2.69 11.29
N ARG A 303 -9.85 1.74 10.62
CA ARG A 303 -8.52 1.17 10.94
C ARG A 303 -7.59 1.37 9.75
N ALA A 304 -7.21 2.62 9.48
CA ALA A 304 -6.33 2.99 8.37
C ALA A 304 -5.76 4.39 8.58
N ALA A 305 -4.58 4.66 8.00
CA ALA A 305 -4.07 6.02 7.86
C ALA A 305 -4.45 6.59 6.50
N PHE A 306 -5.07 7.78 6.47
CA PHE A 306 -5.34 8.51 5.24
C PHE A 306 -4.07 9.22 4.77
N LEU A 307 -3.64 8.94 3.54
CA LEU A 307 -2.50 9.59 2.91
C LEU A 307 -3.00 10.39 1.70
N SER A 308 -2.52 11.62 1.54
CA SER A 308 -2.94 12.46 0.42
C SER A 308 -1.83 13.36 -0.08
N SER A 309 -2.05 13.87 -1.29
CA SER A 309 -1.28 14.96 -1.88
C SER A 309 -2.24 16.04 -2.35
N ALA A 310 -1.87 17.30 -2.14
CA ALA A 310 -2.56 18.45 -2.70
C ALA A 310 -1.52 19.45 -3.24
N PRO A 311 -1.83 20.19 -4.32
CA PRO A 311 -0.93 21.21 -4.86
C PRO A 311 -0.54 22.23 -3.79
N SER A 312 0.74 22.26 -3.42
CA SER A 312 1.23 23.07 -2.30
C SER A 312 2.72 23.38 -2.42
N ARG A 313 3.15 24.40 -1.66
CA ARG A 313 4.55 24.78 -1.46
C ARG A 313 4.76 24.99 0.03
N THR A 314 5.43 24.04 0.67
CA THR A 314 5.57 24.03 2.13
C THR A 314 7.05 24.00 2.49
N ALA A 315 7.48 24.92 3.36
CA ALA A 315 8.79 24.82 3.99
C ALA A 315 8.72 23.69 5.04
N ILE A 316 9.60 22.69 4.93
CA ILE A 316 9.52 21.49 5.79
C ILE A 316 9.68 21.85 7.27
N ASP A 317 10.56 22.79 7.60
CA ASP A 317 10.81 23.21 8.98
C ASP A 317 9.61 23.94 9.62
N ALA A 318 8.67 24.43 8.82
CA ALA A 318 7.43 25.05 9.29
C ALA A 318 6.26 24.05 9.40
N ALA A 319 6.46 22.79 9.02
CA ALA A 319 5.41 21.78 9.11
C ALA A 319 5.08 21.50 10.58
N ASN A 320 3.78 21.56 10.92
CA ASN A 320 3.28 21.23 12.24
C ASN A 320 2.24 20.10 12.15
N PRO A 321 2.67 18.83 12.17
CA PRO A 321 1.78 17.68 11.97
C PRO A 321 0.66 17.53 13.01
N SER A 322 0.80 18.15 14.19
CA SER A 322 -0.25 18.13 15.21
C SER A 322 -1.46 18.98 14.81
N SER A 323 -1.26 20.03 14.01
CA SER A 323 -2.30 20.99 13.62
C SER A 323 -2.62 20.97 12.12
N GLN A 324 -1.72 20.43 11.29
CA GLN A 324 -1.82 20.37 9.84
C GLN A 324 -1.61 18.95 9.33
N THR A 325 -2.15 18.64 8.17
CA THR A 325 -1.89 17.38 7.48
C THR A 325 -0.71 17.56 6.55
N SER A 326 0.33 16.75 6.75
CA SER A 326 1.47 16.68 5.84
C SER A 326 1.07 15.96 4.55
N PHE A 327 1.46 16.48 3.39
CA PHE A 327 1.13 15.93 2.08
C PHE A 327 2.32 15.23 1.40
N GLY A 328 2.03 14.35 0.44
CA GLY A 328 3.04 13.71 -0.39
C GLY A 328 4.01 12.85 0.42
N TRP A 329 5.31 12.90 0.06
CA TRP A 329 6.32 12.09 0.74
C TRP A 329 6.52 12.53 2.19
N LEU A 330 6.25 13.80 2.55
CA LEU A 330 6.33 14.26 3.94
C LEU A 330 5.22 13.65 4.81
N GLY A 331 4.00 13.55 4.27
CA GLY A 331 2.90 12.82 4.93
C GLY A 331 3.17 11.34 5.08
N LEU A 332 3.78 10.72 4.06
CA LEU A 332 4.20 9.33 4.15
C LEU A 332 5.29 9.14 5.22
N GLN A 333 6.25 10.05 5.28
CA GLN A 333 7.31 10.06 6.30
C GLN A 333 6.72 10.13 7.70
N GLU A 334 5.77 11.05 7.93
CA GLU A 334 5.08 11.18 9.21
C GLU A 334 4.39 9.87 9.62
N ILE A 335 3.62 9.27 8.70
CA ILE A 335 2.92 8.01 8.97
C ILE A 335 3.92 6.89 9.30
N LEU A 336 4.91 6.65 8.43
CA LEU A 336 5.86 5.55 8.59
C LEU A 336 6.79 5.70 9.81
N SER A 337 6.99 6.93 10.30
CA SER A 337 7.71 7.16 11.57
C SER A 337 7.00 6.60 12.80
N GLN A 338 5.70 6.28 12.69
CA GLN A 338 4.88 5.72 13.76
C GLN A 338 4.43 4.27 13.49
N VAL A 339 4.72 3.71 12.31
CA VAL A 339 4.34 2.32 11.99
C VAL A 339 5.37 1.35 12.57
N PRO A 340 4.98 0.46 13.50
CA PRO A 340 5.87 -0.56 14.03
C PRO A 340 6.32 -1.50 12.90
N ILE A 341 7.61 -1.82 12.88
CA ILE A 341 8.17 -2.81 11.96
C ILE A 341 8.70 -4.01 12.72
N THR A 342 8.60 -5.19 12.13
CA THR A 342 9.14 -6.40 12.73
C THR A 342 10.67 -6.36 12.68
N ALA A 343 11.32 -6.62 13.82
CA ALA A 343 12.77 -6.67 13.90
C ALA A 343 13.34 -7.74 12.94
N PRO A 344 14.38 -7.44 12.16
CA PRO A 344 15.02 -8.44 11.29
C PRO A 344 15.59 -9.58 12.14
N LYS A 345 15.22 -10.83 11.82
CA LYS A 345 15.80 -12.01 12.47
C LYS A 345 17.23 -12.30 12.01
N ASP A 346 17.59 -11.83 10.82
CA ASP A 346 18.90 -12.02 10.19
C ASP A 346 19.29 -10.75 9.42
N ALA A 347 20.30 -10.03 9.89
CA ALA A 347 20.78 -8.80 9.27
C ALA A 347 21.27 -9.01 7.82
N LYS A 348 21.63 -10.24 7.43
CA LYS A 348 22.03 -10.59 6.06
C LYS A 348 20.83 -10.71 5.10
N LYS A 349 19.60 -10.64 5.61
CA LYS A 349 18.36 -10.76 4.84
C LYS A 349 17.51 -9.50 5.04
N PRO A 350 17.75 -8.43 4.26
CA PRO A 350 17.02 -7.19 4.45
C PRO A 350 15.53 -7.35 4.14
N PRO A 351 14.65 -6.52 4.75
CA PRO A 351 13.26 -6.41 4.32
C PRO A 351 13.18 -6.00 2.85
N HIS A 352 12.03 -6.25 2.22
CA HIS A 352 11.84 -5.96 0.80
C HIS A 352 10.65 -5.03 0.61
N ILE A 353 10.87 -3.87 -0.01
CA ILE A 353 9.81 -2.94 -0.39
C ILE A 353 9.53 -3.06 -1.89
N VAL A 354 8.29 -3.40 -2.22
CA VAL A 354 7.84 -3.59 -3.59
C VAL A 354 6.88 -2.47 -3.96
N LEU A 355 7.22 -1.78 -5.04
CA LEU A 355 6.41 -0.73 -5.64
C LEU A 355 5.77 -1.32 -6.89
N GLN A 356 4.46 -1.27 -7.00
CA GLN A 356 3.76 -1.53 -8.25
C GLN A 356 3.09 -0.22 -8.66
N VAL A 357 3.37 0.24 -9.88
CA VAL A 357 2.79 1.49 -10.41
C VAL A 357 2.39 1.33 -11.87
N SER A 358 1.52 2.21 -12.37
CA SER A 358 1.12 2.23 -13.78
C SER A 358 1.79 3.36 -14.57
N SER A 359 2.48 4.28 -13.89
CA SER A 359 3.25 5.34 -14.54
C SER A 359 4.57 5.63 -13.81
N ILE A 360 5.61 5.93 -14.59
CA ILE A 360 6.89 6.43 -14.11
C ILE A 360 7.21 7.72 -14.87
N ALA A 361 7.21 8.85 -14.16
CA ALA A 361 7.51 10.16 -14.73
C ALA A 361 9.02 10.33 -14.99
N THR A 362 9.42 11.46 -15.57
CA THR A 362 10.85 11.83 -15.63
C THR A 362 11.29 12.39 -14.27
N LEU A 363 12.13 11.62 -13.57
CA LEU A 363 12.57 11.86 -12.19
C LEU A 363 13.92 12.61 -12.13
N GLY A 364 14.76 12.45 -13.15
CA GLY A 364 16.11 13.03 -13.15
C GLY A 364 17.08 12.14 -13.94
N PRO A 365 18.21 12.67 -14.42
CA PRO A 365 19.29 11.83 -14.95
C PRO A 365 20.02 11.05 -13.84
N ASN A 366 19.87 11.50 -12.58
CA ASN A 366 20.45 10.90 -11.38
C ASN A 366 19.33 10.40 -10.46
N PRO A 367 19.58 9.38 -9.62
CA PRO A 367 18.55 8.78 -8.77
C PRO A 367 18.13 9.65 -7.58
N THR A 368 18.58 10.90 -7.44
CA THR A 368 18.37 11.77 -6.27
C THR A 368 16.94 11.76 -5.72
N TRP A 369 15.94 11.95 -6.59
CA TRP A 369 14.53 11.93 -6.17
C TRP A 369 14.07 10.53 -5.74
N LEU A 370 14.50 9.49 -6.46
CA LEU A 370 14.16 8.11 -6.13
C LEU A 370 14.79 7.71 -4.79
N SER A 371 16.05 8.05 -4.54
CA SER A 371 16.75 7.80 -3.28
C SER A 371 16.08 8.52 -2.11
N ASN A 372 15.58 9.75 -2.32
CA ASN A 372 14.79 10.45 -1.30
C ASN A 372 13.51 9.67 -0.95
N LEU A 373 12.74 9.25 -1.96
CA LEU A 373 11.52 8.47 -1.73
C LEU A 373 11.83 7.11 -1.09
N GLN A 374 12.90 6.43 -1.50
CA GLN A 374 13.36 5.18 -0.90
C GLN A 374 13.75 5.37 0.57
N SER A 375 14.41 6.47 0.92
CA SER A 375 14.72 6.81 2.31
C SER A 375 13.46 6.99 3.16
N VAL A 376 12.43 7.66 2.63
CA VAL A 376 11.12 7.79 3.29
C VAL A 376 10.47 6.41 3.47
N LEU A 377 10.42 5.59 2.42
CA LEU A 377 9.84 4.24 2.47
C LEU A 377 10.61 3.29 3.41
N ALA A 378 11.90 3.50 3.57
CA ALA A 378 12.75 2.70 4.44
C ALA A 378 12.57 3.00 5.92
N GLN A 379 11.89 4.11 6.27
CA GLN A 379 11.64 4.48 7.66
C GLN A 379 10.97 3.38 8.49
N SER A 380 11.25 3.47 9.77
CA SER A 380 11.19 2.36 10.71
C SER A 380 10.93 2.96 12.08
N HIS A 381 9.73 2.76 12.65
CA HIS A 381 9.51 3.06 14.06
C HIS A 381 10.15 1.93 14.88
N SER A 382 11.40 2.13 15.28
CA SER A 382 12.02 1.30 16.31
C SER A 382 12.73 2.20 17.29
N ALA A 383 12.02 2.60 18.34
CA ALA A 383 12.71 3.03 19.54
C ALA A 383 13.59 1.86 19.98
N GLN A 384 14.91 2.05 20.08
CA GLN A 384 15.86 1.17 20.79
C GLN A 384 16.40 -0.09 20.06
N GLN A 385 16.26 -0.28 18.74
CA GLN A 385 17.00 -1.38 18.07
C GLN A 385 18.44 -0.93 17.73
N THR A 386 19.41 -1.45 18.47
CA THR A 386 20.83 -1.44 18.13
C THR A 386 21.28 -2.86 17.77
N PRO A 387 21.82 -3.10 16.57
CA PRO A 387 22.07 -2.16 15.47
C PRO A 387 20.80 -1.74 14.71
N PRO A 388 20.83 -0.61 13.95
CA PRO A 388 19.70 -0.20 13.11
C PRO A 388 19.34 -1.28 12.09
N PRO A 389 18.06 -1.40 11.70
CA PRO A 389 17.63 -2.40 10.73
C PRO A 389 18.35 -2.20 9.38
N PRO A 390 18.63 -3.29 8.65
CA PRO A 390 19.31 -3.21 7.37
C PRO A 390 18.44 -2.47 6.34
N ASN A 391 19.08 -1.75 5.42
CA ASN A 391 18.38 -1.04 4.36
C ASN A 391 17.55 -2.03 3.53
N PRO A 392 16.26 -1.73 3.26
CA PRO A 392 15.42 -2.62 2.49
C PRO A 392 15.93 -2.76 1.05
N LYS A 393 15.74 -3.95 0.49
CA LYS A 393 15.77 -4.15 -0.97
C LYS A 393 14.55 -3.45 -1.58
N PHE A 394 14.71 -2.87 -2.77
CA PHE A 394 13.60 -2.29 -3.53
C PHE A 394 13.37 -3.04 -4.85
N SER A 395 12.11 -3.15 -5.26
CA SER A 395 11.73 -3.61 -6.60
C SER A 395 10.51 -2.84 -7.10
N ILE A 396 10.47 -2.61 -8.41
CA ILE A 396 9.42 -1.86 -9.11
C ILE A 396 8.78 -2.78 -10.14
N ILE A 397 7.53 -3.15 -9.92
CA ILE A 397 6.74 -3.91 -10.89
C ILE A 397 6.18 -2.95 -11.93
N PHE A 398 6.59 -3.14 -13.17
CA PHE A 398 6.12 -2.40 -14.33
C PHE A 398 6.07 -3.33 -15.55
N PRO A 399 5.07 -3.27 -16.44
CA PRO A 399 4.98 -4.21 -17.55
C PRO A 399 5.93 -3.86 -18.70
N THR A 400 6.47 -4.88 -19.36
CA THR A 400 7.15 -4.79 -20.65
C THR A 400 6.15 -4.63 -21.80
N ALA A 401 6.65 -4.34 -23.00
CA ALA A 401 5.81 -4.28 -24.19
C ALA A 401 5.15 -5.63 -24.54
N GLU A 402 5.82 -6.74 -24.27
CA GLU A 402 5.28 -8.09 -24.49
C GLU A 402 4.11 -8.39 -23.55
N GLU A 403 4.21 -7.99 -22.29
CA GLU A 403 3.14 -8.16 -21.30
C GLU A 403 1.91 -7.30 -21.63
N VAL A 404 2.12 -6.07 -22.14
CA VAL A 404 1.02 -5.24 -22.65
C VAL A 404 0.39 -5.88 -23.89
N ARG A 405 1.20 -6.30 -24.86
CA ARG A 405 0.76 -6.93 -26.13
C ARG A 405 -0.07 -8.20 -25.89
N THR A 406 0.29 -8.98 -24.86
CA THR A 406 -0.38 -10.26 -24.52
C THR A 406 -1.44 -10.13 -23.42
N SER A 407 -1.72 -8.91 -22.95
CA SER A 407 -2.78 -8.66 -21.97
C SER A 407 -4.19 -8.88 -22.55
N LEU A 408 -5.22 -9.01 -21.71
CA LEU A 408 -6.63 -9.19 -22.12
C LEU A 408 -7.16 -8.09 -23.05
N ASP A 409 -6.56 -6.90 -23.04
CA ASP A 409 -6.93 -5.82 -23.94
C ASP A 409 -5.90 -5.53 -25.03
N GLY A 410 -4.85 -6.35 -25.13
CA GLY A 410 -3.73 -6.14 -26.05
C GLY A 410 -3.12 -4.75 -25.85
N TYR A 411 -2.70 -4.12 -26.94
CA TYR A 411 -2.11 -2.78 -26.86
C TYR A 411 -3.07 -1.70 -26.35
N ALA A 412 -4.39 -1.91 -26.41
CA ALA A 412 -5.34 -0.94 -25.89
C ALA A 412 -5.16 -0.72 -24.37
N SER A 413 -4.69 -1.74 -23.64
CA SER A 413 -4.34 -1.59 -22.21
C SER A 413 -3.21 -0.60 -21.98
N GLY A 414 -2.22 -0.56 -22.89
CA GLY A 414 -1.04 0.30 -22.84
C GLY A 414 -1.36 1.80 -22.83
N GLY A 415 -2.57 2.19 -23.27
CA GLY A 415 -3.05 3.56 -23.16
C GLY A 415 -3.28 4.07 -21.73
N SER A 416 -3.26 3.18 -20.73
CA SER A 416 -3.38 3.52 -19.31
C SER A 416 -2.04 3.35 -18.55
N ILE A 417 -0.96 2.96 -19.23
CA ILE A 417 0.35 2.69 -18.64
C ILE A 417 1.40 3.57 -19.30
N HIS A 418 2.17 4.32 -18.50
CA HIS A 418 2.99 5.41 -19.02
C HIS A 418 4.41 5.41 -18.48
N THR A 419 5.39 5.22 -19.35
CA THR A 419 6.75 5.70 -19.13
C THR A 419 7.32 6.27 -20.43
N LYS A 420 8.40 7.02 -20.33
CA LYS A 420 9.15 7.56 -21.46
C LYS A 420 10.61 7.22 -21.29
N ILE A 421 11.21 6.65 -22.34
CA ILE A 421 12.61 6.16 -22.34
C ILE A 421 13.46 6.78 -23.47
N GLN A 422 12.93 7.80 -24.16
CA GLN A 422 13.46 8.25 -25.45
C GLN A 422 14.52 9.35 -25.30
N SER A 423 14.35 10.29 -24.36
CA SER A 423 15.31 11.40 -24.20
C SER A 423 16.61 10.95 -23.50
N PRO A 424 17.74 11.66 -23.66
CA PRO A 424 18.99 11.32 -22.97
C PRO A 424 18.86 11.24 -21.45
N GLN A 425 18.03 12.13 -20.85
CA GLN A 425 17.73 12.10 -19.42
C GLN A 425 16.96 10.82 -19.04
N GLN A 426 16.00 10.41 -19.86
CA GLN A 426 15.18 9.21 -19.62
C GLN A 426 16.00 7.93 -19.79
N GLN A 427 16.98 7.91 -20.69
CA GLN A 427 17.91 6.78 -20.83
C GLN A 427 18.80 6.63 -19.60
N LYS A 428 19.37 7.73 -19.06
CA LYS A 428 20.10 7.71 -17.78
C LYS A 428 19.20 7.27 -16.63
N GLN A 429 17.95 7.72 -16.62
CA GLN A 429 16.95 7.24 -15.67
C GLN A 429 16.70 5.74 -15.77
N LEU A 430 16.56 5.21 -16.99
CA LEU A 430 16.38 3.78 -17.19
C LEU A 430 17.57 2.98 -16.67
N GLN A 431 18.81 3.47 -16.80
CA GLN A 431 20.00 2.78 -16.28
C GLN A 431 19.92 2.52 -14.77
N TYR A 432 19.51 3.51 -13.97
CA TYR A 432 19.39 3.29 -12.51
C TYR A 432 18.08 2.62 -12.10
N LEU A 433 17.03 2.66 -12.93
CA LEU A 433 15.76 1.97 -12.66
C LEU A 433 15.81 0.49 -13.03
N HIS A 434 16.52 0.14 -14.11
CA HIS A 434 16.51 -1.21 -14.70
C HIS A 434 16.80 -2.33 -13.68
N PRO A 435 17.79 -2.22 -12.78
CA PRO A 435 18.04 -3.25 -11.76
C PRO A 435 16.90 -3.44 -10.75
N LEU A 436 15.99 -2.47 -10.65
CA LEU A 436 14.82 -2.53 -9.78
C LEU A 436 13.60 -3.11 -10.50
N LEU A 437 13.58 -3.14 -11.85
CA LEU A 437 12.40 -3.48 -12.62
C LEU A 437 12.10 -4.99 -12.54
N CYS A 438 10.83 -5.28 -12.25
CA CYS A 438 10.27 -6.63 -12.22
C CYS A 438 9.05 -6.70 -13.15
N HIS A 439 8.83 -7.88 -13.74
CA HIS A 439 7.68 -8.17 -14.58
C HIS A 439 6.37 -8.06 -13.79
N TRP A 440 5.32 -7.62 -14.49
CA TRP A 440 3.94 -7.67 -13.98
C TRP A 440 3.42 -9.10 -13.95
N LYS A 441 3.70 -9.85 -15.02
CA LYS A 441 3.33 -11.24 -15.20
C LYS A 441 4.58 -12.09 -15.10
N HIS A 442 4.59 -13.02 -14.15
CA HIS A 442 5.67 -13.99 -14.02
C HIS A 442 5.87 -14.76 -15.35
N GLN A 443 7.09 -14.74 -15.87
CA GLN A 443 7.49 -15.66 -16.94
C GLN A 443 8.03 -16.92 -16.26
N PRO A 444 7.30 -18.06 -16.27
CA PRO A 444 7.78 -19.26 -15.61
C PRO A 444 9.08 -19.75 -16.25
N PRO A 445 10.20 -19.83 -15.51
CA PRO A 445 11.35 -20.59 -15.97
C PRO A 445 11.09 -22.06 -15.64
N SER A 446 10.65 -22.83 -16.64
CA SER A 446 10.37 -24.27 -16.55
C SER A 446 9.16 -24.65 -15.65
N PRO A 447 8.44 -25.76 -15.92
CA PRO A 447 7.41 -26.26 -15.01
C PRO A 447 8.04 -26.67 -13.67
N SER A 448 7.99 -25.76 -12.70
CA SER A 448 8.30 -26.07 -11.31
C SER A 448 7.14 -26.88 -10.72
N PRO A 449 7.39 -28.05 -10.11
CA PRO A 449 6.35 -28.93 -9.59
C PRO A 449 5.69 -28.42 -8.30
N SER A 450 6.19 -27.34 -7.68
CA SER A 450 5.58 -26.78 -6.47
C SER A 450 4.45 -25.80 -6.81
N PRO A 451 3.29 -25.88 -6.13
CA PRO A 451 2.25 -24.87 -6.23
C PRO A 451 2.82 -23.53 -5.74
N ARG A 452 2.84 -22.54 -6.63
CA ARG A 452 3.30 -21.18 -6.32
C ARG A 452 2.12 -20.26 -6.01
N PRO A 453 2.27 -19.26 -5.14
CA PRO A 453 1.22 -18.28 -4.88
C PRO A 453 0.93 -17.43 -6.14
N ARG A 454 -0.32 -17.48 -6.63
CA ARG A 454 -0.74 -16.78 -7.85
C ARG A 454 -1.88 -15.83 -7.58
N ALA A 455 -1.69 -14.55 -7.91
CA ALA A 455 -2.73 -13.53 -7.83
C ALA A 455 -3.82 -13.74 -8.90
N HIS A 456 -3.52 -14.52 -9.95
CA HIS A 456 -4.39 -14.78 -11.10
C HIS A 456 -4.66 -13.53 -11.96
N ARG A 457 -3.89 -12.46 -11.78
CA ARG A 457 -4.04 -11.17 -12.47
C ARG A 457 -3.07 -10.92 -13.61
N GLY A 458 -2.10 -11.81 -13.83
CA GLY A 458 -1.08 -11.64 -14.88
C GLY A 458 -1.61 -11.26 -16.28
N PRO A 459 -2.73 -11.83 -16.77
CA PRO A 459 -3.32 -11.42 -18.06
C PRO A 459 -3.92 -10.01 -18.09
N ALA A 460 -4.28 -9.42 -16.95
CA ALA A 460 -4.92 -8.11 -16.86
C ALA A 460 -3.89 -7.02 -16.53
N ALA A 461 -3.73 -6.06 -17.44
CA ALA A 461 -2.76 -5.00 -17.29
C ALA A 461 -2.98 -4.17 -16.01
N PRO A 462 -1.91 -3.75 -15.31
CA PRO A 462 -2.04 -3.04 -14.06
C PRO A 462 -2.39 -1.56 -14.25
N HIS A 463 -3.41 -1.12 -13.53
CA HIS A 463 -3.63 0.30 -13.26
C HIS A 463 -3.73 0.63 -11.76
N ILE A 464 -3.71 -0.40 -10.91
CA ILE A 464 -3.44 -0.31 -9.47
C ILE A 464 -2.08 0.34 -9.20
N LYS A 465 -1.93 0.94 -8.02
CA LYS A 465 -0.64 1.36 -7.46
C LYS A 465 -0.56 0.93 -6.01
N THR A 466 0.43 0.09 -5.69
CA THR A 466 0.67 -0.39 -4.33
C THR A 466 2.12 -0.21 -3.92
N TYR A 467 2.34 0.10 -2.66
CA TYR A 467 3.66 0.12 -2.03
C TYR A 467 3.57 -0.80 -0.81
N ILE A 468 4.36 -1.88 -0.78
CA ILE A 468 4.25 -2.92 0.24
C ILE A 468 5.63 -3.22 0.80
N ARG A 469 5.76 -3.20 2.13
CA ARG A 469 6.97 -3.64 2.84
C ARG A 469 6.75 -5.03 3.39
N TYR A 470 7.55 -5.97 2.90
CA TYR A 470 7.64 -7.32 3.43
C TYR A 470 8.70 -7.40 4.51
N THR A 471 8.38 -8.15 5.56
CA THR A 471 9.27 -8.37 6.70
C THR A 471 10.53 -9.14 6.26
N SER A 472 11.63 -8.93 6.99
CA SER A 472 12.82 -9.78 6.91
C SER A 472 12.53 -11.16 7.49
N THR A 473 12.57 -12.20 6.67
CA THR A 473 12.42 -13.59 7.11
C THR A 473 13.74 -14.35 6.99
N SER A 474 13.86 -15.47 7.72
CA SER A 474 15.04 -16.35 7.69
C SER A 474 15.32 -16.95 6.29
N THR A 475 14.38 -16.80 5.34
CA THR A 475 14.52 -17.17 3.93
C THR A 475 14.14 -15.96 3.06
N SER A 476 15.11 -15.17 2.58
CA SER A 476 14.85 -13.85 1.96
C SER A 476 14.00 -13.87 0.67
N THR A 477 13.63 -15.07 0.21
CA THR A 477 12.77 -15.32 -0.95
C THR A 477 11.31 -15.56 -0.60
N SER A 478 10.97 -15.77 0.68
CA SER A 478 9.59 -16.04 1.10
C SER A 478 8.94 -14.73 1.58
N HIS A 479 8.31 -14.02 0.64
CA HIS A 479 7.42 -12.90 0.93
C HIS A 479 6.18 -13.41 1.70
N THR A 480 6.32 -13.74 2.98
CA THR A 480 5.30 -14.43 3.79
C THR A 480 4.60 -13.52 4.78
N THR A 481 5.23 -12.42 5.20
CA THR A 481 4.62 -11.45 6.12
C THR A 481 4.87 -10.01 5.66
N ILE A 482 3.96 -9.13 6.04
CA ILE A 482 3.89 -7.73 5.59
C ILE A 482 3.89 -6.82 6.83
N ASP A 483 4.83 -5.88 6.86
CA ASP A 483 4.88 -4.86 7.93
C ASP A 483 3.84 -3.77 7.66
N TRP A 484 3.70 -3.33 6.40
CA TRP A 484 2.66 -2.39 5.99
C TRP A 484 2.38 -2.46 4.48
N ALA A 485 1.18 -2.01 4.11
CA ALA A 485 0.74 -1.90 2.73
C ALA A 485 0.00 -0.59 2.49
N LEU A 486 0.33 0.06 1.36
CA LEU A 486 -0.29 1.28 0.88
C LEU A 486 -0.98 1.01 -0.45
N LEU A 487 -2.26 1.37 -0.54
CA LEU A 487 -3.02 1.49 -1.78
C LEU A 487 -3.23 2.98 -2.09
N THR A 488 -2.86 3.44 -3.28
CA THR A 488 -2.90 4.87 -3.61
C THR A 488 -3.18 5.15 -5.09
N SER A 489 -3.57 6.38 -5.40
CA SER A 489 -3.56 6.88 -6.77
C SER A 489 -2.16 7.31 -7.25
N ALA A 490 -1.24 7.60 -6.32
CA ALA A 490 0.07 8.16 -6.61
C ALA A 490 0.99 7.19 -7.37
N ASN A 491 1.43 7.60 -8.55
CA ASN A 491 2.48 6.94 -9.34
C ASN A 491 3.88 7.42 -8.93
N LEU A 492 4.95 6.83 -9.49
CA LEU A 492 6.31 7.33 -9.32
C LEU A 492 6.51 8.66 -10.07
N SER A 493 6.20 9.76 -9.41
CA SER A 493 6.35 11.12 -9.95
C SER A 493 6.54 12.19 -8.88
N LYS A 494 7.30 13.23 -9.23
CA LYS A 494 7.47 14.46 -8.44
C LYS A 494 6.16 15.20 -8.24
N GLN A 495 5.25 15.12 -9.21
CA GLN A 495 3.96 15.82 -9.18
C GLN A 495 3.05 15.25 -8.10
N ALA A 496 3.04 13.91 -7.96
CA ALA A 496 2.22 13.17 -7.00
C ALA A 496 2.79 13.24 -5.59
N TRP A 497 4.06 12.85 -5.42
CA TRP A 497 4.68 12.75 -4.09
C TRP A 497 5.32 14.05 -3.61
N GLY A 498 5.57 15.00 -4.50
CA GLY A 498 6.40 16.18 -4.24
C GLY A 498 7.85 15.98 -4.72
N ASP A 499 8.48 17.08 -5.11
CA ASP A 499 9.91 17.06 -5.48
C ASP A 499 10.81 16.96 -4.24
N THR A 500 12.12 16.79 -4.44
CA THR A 500 13.10 17.03 -3.37
C THR A 500 13.05 18.51 -2.97
N THR A 501 13.41 18.83 -1.73
CA THR A 501 13.49 20.21 -1.28
C THR A 501 14.42 21.03 -2.17
N ASN A 502 14.04 22.27 -2.43
CA ASN A 502 14.94 23.23 -3.04
C ASN A 502 15.95 23.76 -1.99
N LYS A 503 16.83 24.68 -2.39
CA LYS A 503 17.82 25.29 -1.50
C LYS A 503 17.21 26.05 -0.32
N GLU A 504 15.95 26.46 -0.42
CA GLU A 504 15.20 27.13 0.65
C GLU A 504 14.40 26.15 1.54
N GLY A 505 14.59 24.83 1.38
CA GLY A 505 13.85 23.84 2.18
C GLY A 505 12.38 23.67 1.78
N ILE A 506 11.97 24.17 0.61
CA ILE A 506 10.58 24.14 0.15
C ILE A 506 10.30 22.83 -0.60
N LEU A 507 9.32 22.09 -0.12
CA LEU A 507 8.68 20.97 -0.79
C LEU A 507 7.56 21.48 -1.70
N ARG A 508 7.59 21.09 -2.98
CA ARG A 508 6.54 21.42 -3.96
C ARG A 508 5.80 20.17 -4.42
N ILE A 509 4.49 20.16 -4.23
CA ILE A 509 3.55 19.15 -4.74
C ILE A 509 2.64 19.80 -5.76
N GLN A 510 2.26 19.08 -6.83
CA GLN A 510 1.52 19.66 -7.96
C GLN A 510 0.19 18.97 -8.25
N SER A 511 -0.03 17.75 -7.76
CA SER A 511 -1.23 16.96 -8.05
C SER A 511 -2.03 16.64 -6.80
N PHE A 512 -3.33 16.43 -7.00
CA PHE A 512 -4.19 15.82 -6.00
C PHE A 512 -4.07 14.29 -6.09
N GLU A 513 -3.75 13.64 -4.97
CA GLU A 513 -3.70 12.19 -4.84
C GLU A 513 -4.33 11.76 -3.52
N THR A 514 -4.83 10.53 -3.46
CA THR A 514 -5.39 9.91 -2.24
C THR A 514 -4.96 8.45 -2.12
N GLY A 515 -4.73 8.00 -0.90
CA GLY A 515 -4.38 6.62 -0.58
C GLY A 515 -4.65 6.27 0.88
N VAL A 516 -4.51 4.99 1.17
CA VAL A 516 -4.71 4.42 2.51
C VAL A 516 -3.58 3.46 2.85
N LEU A 517 -2.99 3.65 4.03
CA LEU A 517 -1.93 2.80 4.56
C LEU A 517 -2.48 1.98 5.72
N VAL A 518 -2.23 0.67 5.69
CA VAL A 518 -2.64 -0.31 6.70
C VAL A 518 -1.45 -1.14 7.19
N TRP A 519 -1.48 -1.54 8.45
CA TRP A 519 -0.47 -2.39 9.11
C TRP A 519 -1.16 -3.27 10.18
N PRO A 520 -0.50 -4.34 10.67
CA PRO A 520 -1.14 -5.33 11.55
C PRO A 520 -1.75 -4.76 12.83
N ASP A 521 -1.03 -3.88 13.53
CA ASP A 521 -1.42 -3.41 14.86
C ASP A 521 -2.74 -2.64 14.89
N LEU A 522 -3.17 -2.09 13.75
CA LEU A 522 -4.46 -1.43 13.60
C LEU A 522 -5.64 -2.35 13.98
N PHE A 523 -5.47 -3.66 13.85
CA PHE A 523 -6.54 -4.63 14.04
C PHE A 523 -6.55 -5.27 15.43
N THR A 524 -5.64 -4.87 16.33
CA THR A 524 -5.50 -5.45 17.68
C THR A 524 -6.52 -4.91 18.70
N SER A 525 -7.08 -3.73 18.45
CA SER A 525 -7.99 -3.06 19.39
C SER A 525 -9.44 -3.50 19.17
N THR A 526 -9.90 -4.49 19.94
CA THR A 526 -11.34 -4.81 20.02
C THR A 526 -12.04 -3.90 21.04
N PRO A 527 -13.30 -3.48 20.82
CA PRO A 527 -14.00 -2.50 21.69
C PRO A 527 -14.43 -3.05 23.06
N ASN A 528 -14.32 -4.36 23.29
CA ASN A 528 -14.78 -4.97 24.54
C ASN A 528 -13.59 -5.19 25.47
N GLY A 529 -13.42 -4.28 26.43
CA GLY A 529 -12.51 -4.45 27.55
C GLY A 529 -12.74 -5.80 28.22
N GLY A 530 -11.75 -6.68 28.11
CA GLY A 530 -11.84 -8.03 28.62
C GLY A 530 -10.51 -8.75 28.44
N ASP A 531 -9.75 -8.77 29.53
CA ASP A 531 -8.50 -9.50 29.76
C ASP A 531 -7.20 -8.92 29.18
N GLY A 532 -6.22 -8.69 30.06
CA GLY A 532 -4.92 -8.06 29.77
C GLY A 532 -3.95 -8.95 28.99
N GLY A 533 -4.44 -9.74 28.04
CA GLY A 533 -3.65 -10.57 27.16
C GLY A 533 -3.05 -9.77 26.00
N VAL A 534 -1.74 -9.95 25.74
CA VAL A 534 -1.08 -9.40 24.55
C VAL A 534 -1.68 -10.07 23.30
N VAL A 535 -2.44 -9.32 22.50
CA VAL A 535 -2.95 -9.77 21.20
C VAL A 535 -1.87 -9.55 20.14
N LEU A 536 -1.39 -10.63 19.53
CA LEU A 536 -0.41 -10.55 18.45
C LEU A 536 -1.13 -10.49 17.09
N ALA A 537 -0.90 -9.43 16.32
CA ALA A 537 -1.40 -9.31 14.95
C ALA A 537 -0.29 -9.54 13.92
N SER A 538 -0.61 -10.23 12.84
CA SER A 538 0.28 -10.41 11.69
C SER A 538 -0.49 -10.26 10.39
N MET A 539 0.11 -9.57 9.40
CA MET A 539 -0.45 -9.44 8.07
C MET A 539 0.34 -10.31 7.08
N ILE A 540 -0.37 -11.07 6.26
CA ILE A 540 0.22 -12.02 5.30
C ILE A 540 -0.35 -11.79 3.90
N PRO A 541 0.42 -12.05 2.83
CA PRO A 541 -0.12 -12.01 1.48
C PRO A 541 -1.07 -13.19 1.25
N VAL A 542 -2.26 -12.92 0.72
CA VAL A 542 -3.24 -13.93 0.30
C VAL A 542 -3.53 -13.82 -1.19
N PHE A 543 -3.88 -14.95 -1.79
CA PHE A 543 -3.96 -15.12 -3.23
C PHE A 543 -5.28 -15.78 -3.62
N GLY A 544 -5.92 -15.27 -4.69
CA GLY A 544 -7.18 -15.82 -5.20
C GLY A 544 -8.44 -15.48 -4.39
N LYS A 545 -8.34 -15.29 -3.07
CA LYS A 545 -9.43 -14.90 -2.15
C LYS A 545 -8.93 -13.91 -1.09
N ASP A 546 -9.84 -13.22 -0.39
CA ASP A 546 -9.48 -12.16 0.56
C ASP A 546 -9.22 -12.68 1.98
N MET A 547 -9.83 -13.79 2.35
CA MET A 547 -9.62 -14.44 3.66
C MET A 547 -8.36 -15.31 3.67
N PRO A 548 -7.49 -15.19 4.69
CA PRO A 548 -6.39 -16.14 4.88
C PRO A 548 -6.95 -17.54 5.20
N GLY A 549 -6.30 -18.58 4.67
CA GLY A 549 -6.59 -19.98 4.98
C GLY A 549 -5.91 -20.45 6.27
N VAL A 550 -6.38 -21.58 6.82
CA VAL A 550 -5.79 -22.22 8.02
C VAL A 550 -4.33 -22.58 7.77
N ASP A 551 -4.00 -23.04 6.56
CA ASP A 551 -2.62 -23.39 6.16
C ASP A 551 -1.70 -22.16 5.96
N ASP A 552 -2.26 -20.95 5.86
CA ASP A 552 -1.48 -19.71 5.67
C ASP A 552 -0.91 -19.18 7.00
N ALA A 553 -1.38 -19.71 8.14
CA ALA A 553 -0.86 -19.40 9.47
C ALA A 553 0.44 -20.17 9.73
N ALA A 554 1.59 -19.65 9.27
CA ALA A 554 2.87 -20.23 9.66
C ALA A 554 3.01 -20.23 11.21
N PRO A 555 3.51 -21.32 11.83
CA PRO A 555 3.79 -21.32 13.25
C PRO A 555 4.92 -20.31 13.52
N LEU A 556 4.57 -19.15 14.10
CA LEU A 556 5.56 -18.24 14.66
C LEU A 556 6.18 -18.96 15.86
N THR A 557 7.31 -19.64 15.67
CA THR A 557 8.09 -20.19 16.77
C THR A 557 8.56 -19.03 17.66
N GLU A 558 8.12 -19.04 18.91
CA GLU A 558 8.57 -18.10 19.95
C GLU A 558 10.08 -18.29 20.25
N PRO A 559 10.79 -17.23 20.67
CA PRO A 559 12.16 -17.36 21.17
C PRO A 559 12.15 -18.14 22.50
N ALA A 560 12.97 -19.19 22.58
CA ALA A 560 13.23 -19.84 23.85
C ALA A 560 13.89 -18.83 24.80
N ILE A 561 13.17 -18.39 25.83
CA ILE A 561 13.75 -17.68 26.96
C ILE A 561 14.59 -18.71 27.71
N GLN A 562 15.90 -18.75 27.44
CA GLN A 562 16.85 -19.47 28.28
C GLN A 562 17.00 -18.68 29.58
N ILE A 563 16.31 -19.13 30.62
CA ILE A 563 16.61 -18.75 32.01
C ILE A 563 17.95 -19.43 32.35
N PRO A 564 19.00 -18.70 32.76
CA PRO A 564 20.25 -19.32 33.14
C PRO A 564 20.03 -20.07 34.46
N THR A 565 19.98 -21.40 34.39
CA THR A 565 20.10 -22.26 35.56
C THR A 565 21.53 -22.19 36.05
N ARG A 566 21.69 -21.66 37.25
CA ARG A 566 22.91 -21.67 38.07
C ARG A 566 23.35 -23.14 38.25
N GLY A 567 24.33 -23.57 37.47
CA GLY A 567 24.98 -24.87 37.59
C GLY A 567 25.99 -24.82 38.73
N VAL A 568 25.76 -25.70 39.71
CA VAL A 568 26.71 -26.11 40.73
C VAL A 568 27.88 -26.80 40.02
N GLY A 569 29.10 -26.49 40.45
CA GLY A 569 30.33 -26.99 39.84
C GLY A 569 30.51 -28.48 39.98
N GLU A 570 31.30 -29.03 39.07
CA GLU A 570 32.14 -30.21 39.25
C GLU A 570 33.36 -29.99 38.34
N ASP A 571 34.53 -30.08 38.98
CA ASP A 571 35.87 -29.94 38.43
C ASP A 571 36.21 -31.11 37.49
N GLU A 572 37.11 -30.87 36.53
CA GLU A 572 38.26 -31.73 36.17
C GLU A 572 38.91 -31.24 34.86
N ASP A 573 40.06 -30.58 35.05
CA ASP A 573 41.37 -30.86 34.48
C ASP A 573 41.61 -30.90 32.95
N ASP A 574 42.50 -29.99 32.55
CA ASP A 574 43.80 -30.24 31.90
C ASP A 574 44.10 -29.61 30.51
N GLU A 575 45.30 -29.03 30.51
CA GLU A 575 46.25 -28.72 29.43
C GLU A 575 46.15 -27.38 28.66
N GLU A 576 46.77 -26.38 29.30
CA GLU A 576 47.86 -25.51 28.82
C GLU A 576 48.21 -25.53 27.30
N GLU A 577 48.23 -24.35 26.69
CA GLU A 577 49.36 -23.93 25.86
C GLU A 577 49.56 -22.41 26.03
N GLU A 578 50.63 -22.05 26.73
CA GLU A 578 51.20 -20.71 26.82
C GLU A 578 51.95 -20.37 25.53
N THR A 579 51.80 -19.13 25.05
CA THR A 579 52.94 -18.39 24.50
C THR A 579 52.83 -16.95 24.98
N GLU A 580 53.72 -16.62 25.91
CA GLU A 580 54.10 -15.26 26.29
C GLU A 580 54.74 -14.53 25.09
N ASP A 581 54.53 -13.21 25.02
CA ASP A 581 55.63 -12.30 24.71
C ASP A 581 55.35 -10.92 25.31
N GLU A 582 56.44 -10.37 25.84
CA GLU A 582 56.54 -9.39 26.92
C GLU A 582 56.24 -7.91 26.56
N ALA A 583 55.73 -7.23 27.59
CA ALA A 583 56.16 -5.94 28.16
C ALA A 583 56.67 -4.78 27.29
N ALA A 584 56.12 -3.58 27.57
CA ALA A 584 56.91 -2.51 28.18
C ALA A 584 55.99 -1.43 28.77
N GLU A 585 56.20 -1.20 30.07
CA GLU A 585 55.62 -0.17 30.94
C GLU A 585 55.98 1.25 30.48
N LEU A 586 55.18 2.24 30.91
CA LEU A 586 55.70 3.46 31.53
C LEU A 586 54.64 4.06 32.49
N ALA A 587 55.11 4.29 33.70
CA ALA A 587 54.41 4.72 34.92
C ALA A 587 54.06 6.21 34.97
N GLY A 588 53.31 6.60 36.00
CA GLY A 588 53.34 7.95 36.56
C GLY A 588 52.02 8.43 37.18
N ASP A 589 51.72 7.94 38.38
CA ASP A 589 51.60 8.72 39.62
C ASP A 589 50.54 9.82 39.83
N ASP A 590 50.03 9.77 41.07
CA ASP A 590 49.61 10.84 42.00
C ASP A 590 48.14 11.31 42.06
N ASP A 591 47.47 10.73 43.07
CA ASP A 591 47.10 11.35 44.36
C ASP A 591 45.89 12.31 44.54
N ASP A 592 45.16 11.92 45.59
CA ASP A 592 44.60 12.69 46.72
C ASP A 592 43.21 13.38 46.67
N ASP A 593 42.36 12.81 47.54
CA ASP A 593 41.64 13.41 48.68
C ASP A 593 40.62 14.55 48.49
N GLU A 594 39.39 14.35 48.98
CA GLU A 594 39.01 14.81 50.34
C GLU A 594 37.56 14.41 50.72
N GLU A 595 37.41 14.05 51.99
CA GLU A 595 36.19 13.74 52.75
C GLU A 595 35.38 14.98 53.16
N THR A 596 34.12 14.78 53.54
CA THR A 596 33.37 15.25 54.75
C THR A 596 31.86 15.30 54.42
N GLU A 597 31.02 14.49 55.07
CA GLU A 597 30.32 14.75 56.36
C GLU A 597 29.43 16.03 56.26
N ASP A 598 28.15 16.09 56.67
CA ASP A 598 27.41 15.28 57.60
C ASP A 598 25.90 15.67 57.60
N GLU A 599 25.15 14.96 58.44
CA GLU A 599 23.94 15.37 59.19
C GLU A 599 22.52 14.97 58.73
N GLN A 600 21.91 14.27 59.69
CA GLN A 600 20.59 13.67 59.81
C GLN A 600 19.62 14.65 60.49
N GLU A 601 18.30 14.46 60.36
CA GLU A 601 17.39 14.72 61.49
C GLU A 601 16.08 13.93 61.41
N GLU A 602 15.55 13.67 62.60
CA GLU A 602 14.65 12.59 63.00
C GLU A 602 13.13 12.80 62.82
N ILE A 603 12.44 11.68 62.99
CA ILE A 603 10.99 11.41 63.16
C ILE A 603 10.50 11.89 64.55
N PRO A 604 9.18 11.93 64.83
CA PRO A 604 8.69 10.89 65.75
C PRO A 604 7.25 10.35 65.53
N LEU A 605 7.03 9.20 66.18
CA LEU A 605 5.90 8.26 66.18
C LEU A 605 4.58 8.71 66.83
N GLY A 606 3.49 7.99 66.48
CA GLY A 606 2.30 7.78 67.32
C GLY A 606 1.75 6.35 67.24
N LYS A 607 1.57 5.69 68.41
CA LYS A 607 1.15 4.30 68.65
C LYS A 607 -0.38 4.12 68.66
N ASN A 608 -0.91 2.91 68.37
CA ASN A 608 -1.63 2.11 69.37
C ASN A 608 -2.01 0.68 68.96
N LYS A 609 -2.06 -0.18 70.00
CA LYS A 609 -2.24 -1.64 70.05
C LYS A 609 -3.71 -2.08 70.18
N ASN A 610 -4.00 -3.33 69.82
CA ASN A 610 -4.79 -4.36 70.53
C ASN A 610 -5.23 -5.44 69.50
N GLN A 611 -5.40 -6.74 69.75
CA GLN A 611 -5.27 -7.63 70.91
C GLN A 611 -5.31 -9.08 70.35
N ASN A 612 -4.57 -9.99 71.01
CA ASN A 612 -4.60 -11.47 70.89
C ASN A 612 -5.77 -12.01 71.80
N PRO A 613 -6.03 -13.31 72.12
CA PRO A 613 -5.23 -14.56 71.93
C PRO A 613 -6.02 -15.91 71.73
N GLY A 614 -5.29 -17.04 71.67
CA GLY A 614 -5.75 -18.38 72.14
C GLY A 614 -5.33 -19.57 71.25
N LYS A 615 -4.14 -20.18 71.44
CA LYS A 615 -3.80 -21.41 72.22
C LYS A 615 -4.44 -22.74 71.75
N SER A 616 -3.66 -23.70 71.24
CA SER A 616 -3.16 -24.90 71.95
C SER A 616 -2.54 -25.98 71.02
N GLU A 617 -1.58 -26.70 71.58
CA GLU A 617 -0.73 -27.84 71.14
C GLU A 617 -1.55 -29.12 70.80
N SER A 618 -1.11 -30.25 70.21
CA SER A 618 0.15 -30.86 69.71
C SER A 618 -0.21 -32.18 68.96
N GLU A 619 0.80 -32.79 68.31
CA GLU A 619 0.96 -34.24 67.92
C GLU A 619 0.63 -34.71 66.47
N SER A 620 1.73 -34.88 65.71
CA SER A 620 2.18 -36.01 64.87
C SER A 620 1.23 -36.83 63.96
N GLU A 621 1.53 -36.83 62.65
CA GLU A 621 1.97 -37.98 61.83
C GLU A 621 1.54 -37.91 60.35
N SER A 622 2.53 -38.21 59.48
CA SER A 622 2.43 -38.87 58.17
C SER A 622 2.04 -38.09 56.89
N GLU A 623 2.74 -38.49 55.84
CA GLU A 623 2.86 -37.92 54.50
C GLU A 623 1.59 -38.05 53.65
N SER A 624 1.31 -37.05 52.80
CA SER A 624 1.04 -37.31 51.37
C SER A 624 1.10 -36.01 50.55
N LYS A 625 1.83 -36.08 49.44
CA LYS A 625 2.02 -34.99 48.46
C LYS A 625 0.70 -34.61 47.79
N GLY A 626 0.16 -33.44 48.13
CA GLY A 626 -0.96 -32.80 47.44
C GLY A 626 -0.50 -31.77 46.42
N LYS A 627 -0.88 -31.99 45.16
CA LYS A 627 -0.56 -31.20 43.96
C LYS A 627 -0.89 -29.70 44.12
N THR A 628 0.06 -28.84 43.76
CA THR A 628 -0.18 -27.45 43.37
C THR A 628 -1.08 -27.38 42.13
N PRO A 629 -2.04 -26.45 42.06
CA PRO A 629 -2.93 -26.33 40.90
C PRO A 629 -2.13 -25.82 39.70
N TYR A 630 -2.28 -26.53 38.58
CA TYR A 630 -1.75 -26.17 37.28
C TYR A 630 -2.25 -24.78 36.88
N ARG A 631 -1.34 -23.81 36.81
CA ARG A 631 -1.61 -22.48 36.25
C ARG A 631 -1.91 -22.66 34.77
N SER A 632 -3.20 -22.60 34.42
CA SER A 632 -3.68 -22.50 33.04
C SER A 632 -2.92 -21.38 32.32
N THR A 633 -2.07 -21.72 31.37
CA THR A 633 -1.56 -20.78 30.37
C THR A 633 -2.76 -20.25 29.58
N THR A 634 -3.17 -19.02 29.85
CA THR A 634 -4.16 -18.31 29.05
C THR A 634 -3.63 -18.24 27.61
N GLY A 635 -4.29 -18.94 26.68
CA GLY A 635 -3.90 -18.94 25.27
C GLY A 635 -3.95 -17.52 24.72
N ARG A 636 -2.84 -17.02 24.18
CA ARG A 636 -2.80 -15.70 23.54
C ARG A 636 -3.63 -15.75 22.26
N LYS A 637 -4.69 -14.96 22.20
CA LYS A 637 -5.46 -14.74 20.97
C LYS A 637 -4.56 -14.09 19.92
N ARG A 638 -4.53 -14.64 18.70
CA ARG A 638 -3.74 -14.12 17.58
C ARG A 638 -4.67 -13.62 16.49
N ILE A 639 -4.28 -12.53 15.82
CA ILE A 639 -5.03 -11.96 14.69
C ILE A 639 -4.20 -12.15 13.42
N LEU A 640 -4.79 -12.78 12.40
CA LEU A 640 -4.18 -12.99 11.09
C LEU A 640 -4.94 -12.19 10.03
N ILE A 641 -4.30 -11.18 9.47
CA ILE A 641 -4.90 -10.31 8.45
C ILE A 641 -4.40 -10.75 7.07
N GLY A 642 -5.31 -11.09 6.17
CA GLY A 642 -4.97 -11.30 4.77
C GLY A 642 -4.69 -9.97 4.05
N LEU A 643 -3.73 -9.93 3.14
CA LEU A 643 -3.58 -8.84 2.17
C LEU A 643 -3.69 -9.41 0.76
N ARG A 644 -4.78 -9.07 0.05
CA ARG A 644 -5.07 -9.58 -1.29
C ARG A 644 -4.03 -9.06 -2.28
N MET A 645 -3.19 -9.97 -2.76
CA MET A 645 -2.09 -9.60 -3.65
C MET A 645 -2.55 -9.37 -5.09
N PRO A 646 -2.18 -8.25 -5.73
CA PRO A 646 -2.52 -7.98 -7.14
C PRO A 646 -1.53 -8.61 -8.13
N TYR A 647 -0.40 -9.16 -7.67
CA TYR A 647 0.65 -9.76 -8.49
C TYR A 647 1.18 -11.06 -7.85
N ASP A 648 1.80 -11.91 -8.67
CA ASP A 648 2.35 -13.19 -8.23
C ASP A 648 3.63 -13.01 -7.39
N LEU A 649 3.91 -13.98 -6.52
CA LEU A 649 5.17 -14.07 -5.77
C LEU A 649 5.81 -15.47 -5.98
N PRO A 650 7.15 -15.59 -6.01
CA PRO A 650 8.13 -14.51 -5.93
C PRO A 650 8.20 -13.65 -7.21
N LEU A 651 8.77 -12.46 -7.09
CA LEU A 651 8.94 -11.53 -8.21
C LEU A 651 9.90 -12.06 -9.27
N SER A 652 9.68 -11.66 -10.52
CA SER A 652 10.59 -11.90 -11.65
C SER A 652 11.29 -10.61 -12.06
N PRO A 653 12.61 -10.46 -11.84
CA PRO A 653 13.38 -9.35 -12.37
C PRO A 653 13.37 -9.32 -13.89
N TYR A 654 13.51 -8.13 -14.48
CA TYR A 654 13.76 -7.97 -15.91
C TYR A 654 15.09 -8.62 -16.31
N ARG A 655 15.16 -9.11 -17.54
CA ARG A 655 16.42 -9.49 -18.20
C ARG A 655 17.19 -8.24 -18.64
N ALA A 656 18.51 -8.38 -18.80
CA ALA A 656 19.39 -7.29 -19.18
C ALA A 656 18.98 -6.54 -20.47
N SER A 657 18.33 -7.24 -21.43
CA SER A 657 17.90 -6.66 -22.71
C SER A 657 16.47 -6.10 -22.70
N GLU A 658 15.71 -6.31 -21.64
CA GLU A 658 14.32 -5.89 -21.57
C GLU A 658 14.19 -4.42 -21.17
N VAL A 659 13.14 -3.79 -21.69
CA VAL A 659 12.80 -2.39 -21.39
C VAL A 659 11.31 -2.30 -21.03
N PRO A 660 10.94 -1.33 -20.16
CA PRO A 660 9.55 -1.15 -19.78
C PRO A 660 8.71 -0.67 -20.98
N TRP A 661 7.41 -0.93 -20.93
CA TRP A 661 6.44 -0.41 -21.90
C TRP A 661 6.55 1.11 -22.02
N CYS A 662 6.75 1.62 -23.24
CA CYS A 662 6.85 3.04 -23.55
C CYS A 662 5.71 3.44 -24.49
N ALA A 663 4.67 4.08 -23.97
CA ALA A 663 3.47 4.39 -24.74
C ALA A 663 3.71 5.36 -25.92
N THR A 664 4.81 6.13 -25.90
CA THR A 664 5.22 7.02 -27.02
C THR A 664 6.06 6.31 -28.09
N GLN A 665 6.44 5.04 -27.86
CA GLN A 665 7.16 4.23 -28.84
C GLN A 665 6.17 3.52 -29.78
N ARG A 666 6.63 3.19 -30.99
CA ARG A 666 5.90 2.36 -31.95
C ARG A 666 6.21 0.88 -31.75
N TYR A 667 5.19 0.03 -31.81
CA TYR A 667 5.32 -1.43 -31.80
C TYR A 667 4.56 -1.99 -32.99
N SER A 668 5.29 -2.52 -33.97
CA SER A 668 4.76 -3.03 -35.24
C SER A 668 4.33 -4.50 -35.18
N GLU A 669 4.78 -5.24 -34.18
CA GLU A 669 4.26 -6.57 -33.89
C GLU A 669 2.77 -6.46 -33.54
N ARG A 670 1.97 -7.42 -33.98
CA ARG A 670 0.53 -7.43 -33.67
C ARG A 670 0.29 -8.04 -32.30
N ASP A 671 -0.64 -7.46 -31.56
CA ASP A 671 -1.25 -8.15 -30.43
C ASP A 671 -2.17 -9.28 -30.92
N TRP A 672 -2.71 -10.05 -29.97
CA TRP A 672 -3.60 -11.17 -30.28
C TRP A 672 -4.94 -10.72 -30.88
N LYS A 673 -5.29 -9.42 -30.80
CA LYS A 673 -6.45 -8.82 -31.47
C LYS A 673 -6.12 -8.33 -32.89
N GLY A 674 -4.89 -8.53 -33.37
CA GLY A 674 -4.44 -8.11 -34.69
C GLY A 674 -4.04 -6.64 -34.78
N CYS A 675 -3.99 -5.91 -33.66
CA CYS A 675 -3.66 -4.49 -33.61
C CYS A 675 -2.17 -4.27 -33.40
N THR A 676 -1.65 -3.18 -33.98
CA THR A 676 -0.31 -2.65 -33.69
C THR A 676 -0.42 -1.38 -32.85
N TRP A 677 0.66 -0.94 -32.22
CA TRP A 677 0.68 0.32 -31.46
C TRP A 677 1.47 1.42 -32.17
N GLY A 678 0.80 2.52 -32.52
CA GLY A 678 1.38 3.63 -33.29
C GLY A 678 2.21 4.63 -32.49
N GLY A 679 2.25 4.52 -31.16
CA GLY A 679 2.75 5.58 -30.28
C GLY A 679 1.79 6.76 -30.16
N PHE A 680 1.98 7.60 -29.14
CA PHE A 680 1.31 8.90 -29.01
C PHE A 680 1.95 10.03 -29.81
#